data_AF-A0A7J8CDF8-F1
#
_entry.id   AF-A0A7J8CDF8-F1
#
_cell.length_a   1.000
_cell.length_b   1.000
_cell.length_c   1.000
_cell.angle_alpha   90.00
_cell.angle_beta   90.00
_cell.angle_gamma   90.00
#
_symmetry.space_group_name_H-M   'P 1'
#
loop_
_entity.id
_entity.type
_entity.pdbx_description
1 polymer ?
#
loop_
_entity_poly.entity_id
_entity_poly.type
_entity_poly.pdbx_seq_one_letter_code
_entity_poly.pdbx_strand_id
1 'polypeptide(L)'
;MIQKHQRLLWTLESLVTGRAVREVRDRDVPLAQQLLQYHATQAYTQEEALSGWEPMGVIGLIVPPTFSLLEMMWRICPALAVGCTVVVLVPPASPAPLLLAQLAGELGRFPGILNVVSGPPSMGRVLASQPGVQKVAFCGDIQEGQALRWTLAGLGPELGLALGAESVMLLMEVADVDSAVEGVVDAAWSDRSPGGLRLLVQESVWDDTMRRLRARMGRLRVGRGLDGAVDMGTRGAAARDLAQHYVLKAQSQGAQVFQAGDVPSVSPFFPPTLVCDLPPASPCAQTEVPWPLVVASPFRTAKEALAMANGTPRGGSASVWSERLGQALELGHRLRMGTVWINAHGLRDPAVPTGGCKWSGSSWHGGLDGMYEYLQPSGTPARMPYFCENLNYDTFGLAVPSNVPAGPETGPSSAAPYGLFVGGRFQAPGTRSSRPIQDSHGNLHGYVAEGGAKDIRGAVEAAHQAAPGWVDQSPGARAALLWALAAALERRESALTSKLERHGVEFKAAKVEVELSMRRLRAWGSRAQAQGPCPQAAELRGPVLRLREPLGVLAIVCPDEWPLLAFVSLLAPALAYGNTVVLVPSGACPILALDVCQDMITLLPAGLVNVVTGDRDHLTRCLALHQDVQALWYFGSAQGSQFVERASTGNLKPVWVSRGCPRAWDQEAEGAGPDLELRAARTKALWLPMGD
;
A
#
# COMPACT_ATOMS: atom_id res chain seq x y z
N MET A 1 15.88 7.78 -29.44
CA MET A 1 15.80 6.42 -30.05
C MET A 1 14.39 5.88 -30.18
N ILE A 2 13.57 5.95 -29.11
CA ILE A 2 12.16 5.50 -29.17
C ILE A 2 11.38 6.22 -30.28
N GLN A 3 11.46 7.56 -30.36
CA GLN A 3 10.80 8.32 -31.41
C GLN A 3 11.23 7.90 -32.83
N LYS A 4 12.52 7.63 -33.04
CA LYS A 4 13.06 7.17 -34.32
C LYS A 4 12.49 5.80 -34.73
N HIS A 5 12.30 4.89 -33.77
CA HIS A 5 11.82 3.53 -34.01
C HIS A 5 10.35 3.33 -33.62
N GLN A 6 9.57 4.42 -33.45
CA GLN A 6 8.21 4.36 -32.93
C GLN A 6 7.32 3.41 -33.74
N ARG A 7 7.45 3.41 -35.07
CA ARG A 7 6.70 2.53 -35.98
C ARG A 7 6.94 1.05 -35.70
N LEU A 8 8.20 0.69 -35.49
CA LEU A 8 8.58 -0.68 -35.18
C LEU A 8 8.03 -1.07 -33.80
N LEU A 9 8.16 -0.19 -32.81
CA LEU A 9 7.70 -0.44 -31.44
C LEU A 9 6.19 -0.70 -31.37
N TRP A 10 5.35 0.21 -31.89
CA TRP A 10 3.90 0.00 -31.81
C TRP A 10 3.42 -1.18 -32.66
N THR A 11 4.10 -1.49 -33.77
CA THR A 11 3.77 -2.66 -34.60
C THR A 11 4.07 -3.96 -33.84
N LEU A 12 5.26 -4.08 -33.25
CA LEU A 12 5.67 -5.25 -32.47
C LEU A 12 4.77 -5.45 -31.26
N GLU A 13 4.51 -4.39 -30.51
CA GLU A 13 3.65 -4.44 -29.33
C GLU A 13 2.24 -4.91 -29.68
N SER A 14 1.62 -4.35 -30.73
CA SER A 14 0.27 -4.73 -31.17
C SER A 14 0.21 -6.17 -31.70
N LEU A 15 1.26 -6.61 -32.40
CA LEU A 15 1.37 -7.99 -32.91
C LEU A 15 1.44 -9.02 -31.77
N VAL A 16 2.19 -8.71 -30.72
CA VAL A 16 2.49 -9.63 -29.63
C VAL A 16 1.37 -9.65 -28.60
N THR A 17 0.95 -8.46 -28.16
CA THR A 17 -0.08 -8.32 -27.13
C THR A 17 -1.48 -8.55 -27.67
N GLY A 18 -1.68 -8.41 -28.99
CA GLY A 18 -2.98 -8.48 -29.65
C GLY A 18 -3.82 -7.20 -29.52
N ARG A 19 -3.28 -6.16 -28.86
CA ARG A 19 -3.95 -4.87 -28.61
C ARG A 19 -4.11 -4.06 -29.90
N ALA A 20 -5.14 -3.23 -29.92
CA ALA A 20 -5.45 -2.31 -31.00
C ALA A 20 -4.31 -1.31 -31.22
N VAL A 21 -3.82 -1.27 -32.45
CA VAL A 21 -2.65 -0.51 -32.85
C VAL A 21 -2.82 0.99 -32.69
N ARG A 22 -4.06 1.48 -32.82
CA ARG A 22 -4.41 2.86 -32.56
C ARG A 22 -4.07 3.27 -31.13
N GLU A 23 -4.35 2.42 -30.14
CA GLU A 23 -4.12 2.71 -28.73
C GLU A 23 -2.61 2.77 -28.46
N VAL A 24 -1.88 1.78 -28.98
CA VAL A 24 -0.43 1.72 -28.80
C VAL A 24 0.27 2.89 -29.49
N ARG A 25 -0.13 3.22 -30.72
CA ARG A 25 0.47 4.29 -31.54
C ARG A 25 0.16 5.68 -30.99
N ASP A 26 -1.11 5.94 -30.67
CA ASP A 26 -1.58 7.29 -30.37
C ASP A 26 -1.48 7.64 -28.88
N ARG A 27 -1.31 6.65 -28.00
CA ARG A 27 -1.24 6.85 -26.54
C ARG A 27 0.02 6.26 -25.92
N ASP A 28 0.23 4.95 -26.00
CA ASP A 28 1.27 4.28 -25.21
C ASP A 28 2.68 4.74 -25.58
N VAL A 29 2.99 4.79 -26.89
CA VAL A 29 4.32 5.20 -27.36
C VAL A 29 4.62 6.69 -27.05
N PRO A 30 3.69 7.64 -27.29
CA PRO A 30 3.87 9.02 -26.83
C PRO A 30 4.07 9.12 -25.31
N LEU A 31 3.24 8.45 -24.51
CA LEU A 31 3.35 8.51 -23.05
C LEU A 31 4.66 7.89 -22.54
N ALA A 32 5.13 6.81 -23.18
CA ALA A 32 6.46 6.25 -22.92
C ALA A 32 7.59 7.25 -23.18
N GLN A 33 7.48 8.07 -24.24
CA GLN A 33 8.45 9.14 -24.51
C GLN A 33 8.39 10.23 -23.44
N GLN A 34 7.19 10.66 -23.05
CA GLN A 34 6.99 11.66 -22.00
C GLN A 34 7.53 11.17 -20.65
N LEU A 35 7.32 9.89 -20.29
CA LEU A 35 7.87 9.28 -19.07
C LEU A 35 9.39 9.39 -18.99
N LEU A 36 10.09 9.04 -20.08
CA LEU A 36 11.55 9.15 -20.14
C LEU A 36 12.01 10.60 -20.00
N GLN A 37 11.36 11.52 -20.72
CA GLN A 37 11.72 12.94 -20.67
C GLN A 37 11.52 13.50 -19.26
N TYR A 38 10.35 13.26 -18.65
CA TYR A 38 10.04 13.71 -17.31
C TYR A 38 11.08 13.21 -16.30
N HIS A 39 11.37 11.91 -16.28
CA HIS A 39 12.30 11.32 -15.31
C HIS A 39 13.76 11.72 -15.57
N ALA A 40 14.14 11.97 -16.82
CA ALA A 40 15.45 12.54 -17.14
C ALA A 40 15.60 13.97 -16.61
N THR A 41 14.54 14.79 -16.68
CA THR A 41 14.53 16.11 -16.05
C THR A 41 14.60 15.98 -14.53
N GLN A 42 13.81 15.10 -13.91
CA GLN A 42 13.84 14.91 -12.46
C GLN A 42 15.23 14.46 -11.96
N ALA A 43 15.90 13.55 -12.68
CA ALA A 43 17.25 13.12 -12.35
C ALA A 43 18.25 14.29 -12.30
N TYR A 44 18.06 15.30 -13.15
CA TYR A 44 18.91 16.50 -13.18
C TYR A 44 18.50 17.55 -12.14
N THR A 45 17.20 17.76 -11.91
CA THR A 45 16.70 18.87 -11.10
C THR A 45 16.56 18.55 -9.61
N GLN A 46 16.46 17.27 -9.24
CA GLN A 46 16.13 16.86 -7.86
C GLN A 46 17.38 16.49 -7.03
N GLU A 47 18.60 16.74 -7.50
CA GLU A 47 19.82 16.37 -6.76
C GLU A 47 19.86 17.01 -5.36
N GLU A 48 19.49 18.28 -5.23
CA GLU A 48 19.38 18.97 -3.94
C GLU A 48 18.19 18.48 -3.10
N ALA A 49 17.04 18.23 -3.74
CA ALA A 49 15.80 17.82 -3.06
C ALA A 49 15.85 16.37 -2.56
N LEU A 50 16.69 15.54 -3.17
CA LEU A 50 16.98 14.17 -2.75
C LEU A 50 18.23 14.10 -1.87
N SER A 51 18.74 15.24 -1.36
CA SER A 51 19.81 15.24 -0.37
C SER A 51 19.39 14.44 0.86
N GLY A 52 20.21 13.47 1.26
CA GLY A 52 19.89 12.50 2.32
C GLY A 52 19.18 11.23 1.85
N TRP A 53 19.03 11.05 0.53
CA TRP A 53 18.62 9.78 -0.08
C TRP A 53 19.74 9.18 -0.94
N GLU A 54 19.78 7.86 -1.00
CA GLU A 54 20.68 7.10 -1.86
C GLU A 54 19.89 6.03 -2.65
N PRO A 55 20.34 5.66 -3.87
CA PRO A 55 19.71 4.58 -4.63
C PRO A 55 19.80 3.26 -3.88
N MET A 56 18.72 2.46 -3.94
CA MET A 56 18.73 1.13 -3.33
C MET A 56 19.71 0.15 -3.98
N GLY A 57 20.15 0.39 -5.23
CA GLY A 57 21.10 -0.46 -5.95
C GLY A 57 20.44 -1.24 -7.10
N VAL A 58 20.52 -2.57 -7.07
CA VAL A 58 19.98 -3.42 -8.15
C VAL A 58 18.50 -3.74 -7.90
N ILE A 59 17.66 -3.50 -8.89
CA ILE A 59 16.22 -3.70 -8.85
C ILE A 59 15.85 -4.88 -9.77
N GLY A 60 15.16 -5.88 -9.22
CA GLY A 60 14.52 -6.94 -9.99
C GLY A 60 13.10 -6.55 -10.37
N LEU A 61 12.81 -6.43 -11.66
CA LEU A 61 11.45 -6.17 -12.16
C LEU A 61 10.87 -7.46 -12.75
N ILE A 62 9.73 -7.89 -12.22
CA ILE A 62 8.99 -9.06 -12.72
C ILE A 62 7.66 -8.57 -13.26
N VAL A 63 7.41 -8.80 -14.54
CA VAL A 63 6.19 -8.35 -15.25
C VAL A 63 5.29 -9.54 -15.63
N PRO A 64 3.96 -9.36 -15.68
CA PRO A 64 3.04 -10.45 -16.01
C PRO A 64 3.05 -10.76 -17.51
N PRO A 65 2.51 -11.91 -17.96
CA PRO A 65 2.43 -12.28 -19.38
C PRO A 65 1.71 -11.27 -20.28
N THR A 66 0.72 -10.55 -19.73
CA THR A 66 -0.12 -9.58 -20.45
C THR A 66 0.36 -8.13 -20.29
N PHE A 67 1.60 -7.92 -19.82
CA PHE A 67 2.13 -6.58 -19.61
C PHE A 67 2.27 -5.81 -20.93
N SER A 68 2.29 -4.48 -20.82
CA SER A 68 2.65 -3.59 -21.93
C SER A 68 4.05 -3.00 -21.73
N LEU A 69 4.70 -2.62 -22.83
CA LEU A 69 5.97 -1.89 -22.80
C LEU A 69 5.86 -0.62 -21.93
N LEU A 70 4.72 0.06 -21.98
CA LEU A 70 4.45 1.24 -21.17
C LEU A 70 4.50 0.94 -19.67
N GLU A 71 3.82 -0.13 -19.20
CA GLU A 71 3.81 -0.53 -17.78
C GLU A 71 5.21 -0.88 -17.26
N MET A 72 6.05 -1.46 -18.13
CA MET A 72 7.45 -1.71 -17.82
C MET A 72 8.23 -0.39 -17.69
N MET A 73 8.03 0.56 -18.61
CA MET A 73 8.70 1.86 -18.57
C MET A 73 8.32 2.71 -17.36
N TRP A 74 7.08 2.63 -16.87
CA TRP A 74 6.64 3.28 -15.62
C TRP A 74 7.49 2.91 -14.39
N ARG A 75 8.15 1.75 -14.43
CA ARG A 75 9.00 1.24 -13.34
C ARG A 75 10.49 1.43 -13.61
N ILE A 76 10.90 1.25 -14.87
CA ILE A 76 12.30 1.41 -15.27
C ILE A 76 12.72 2.88 -15.21
N CYS A 77 11.91 3.81 -15.74
CA CYS A 77 12.29 5.22 -15.82
C CYS A 77 12.63 5.84 -14.45
N PRO A 78 11.79 5.71 -13.40
CA PRO A 78 12.15 6.22 -12.07
C PRO A 78 13.34 5.53 -11.44
N ALA A 79 13.46 4.19 -11.57
CA ALA A 79 14.62 3.47 -11.03
C ALA A 79 15.93 3.96 -11.65
N LEU A 80 15.97 4.12 -12.97
CA LEU A 80 17.15 4.63 -13.67
C LEU A 80 17.45 6.10 -13.33
N ALA A 81 16.41 6.93 -13.18
CA ALA A 81 16.55 8.35 -12.87
C ALA A 81 17.21 8.59 -11.52
N VAL A 82 16.98 7.73 -10.53
CA VAL A 82 17.61 7.84 -9.21
C VAL A 82 18.97 7.12 -9.11
N GLY A 83 19.45 6.51 -10.20
CA GLY A 83 20.75 5.83 -10.24
C GLY A 83 20.73 4.35 -9.85
N CYS A 84 19.55 3.70 -9.82
CA CYS A 84 19.49 2.25 -9.68
C CYS A 84 19.79 1.53 -11.01
N THR A 85 20.21 0.28 -10.93
CA THR A 85 20.31 -0.61 -12.11
C THR A 85 19.15 -1.60 -12.11
N VAL A 86 18.68 -2.01 -13.29
CA VAL A 86 17.47 -2.82 -13.42
C VAL A 86 17.74 -4.12 -14.15
N VAL A 87 17.25 -5.23 -13.57
CA VAL A 87 17.14 -6.53 -14.22
C VAL A 87 15.66 -6.85 -14.38
N VAL A 88 15.19 -6.90 -15.62
CA VAL A 88 13.79 -7.16 -15.96
C VAL A 88 13.65 -8.59 -16.44
N LEU A 89 12.77 -9.36 -15.80
CA LEU A 89 12.33 -10.65 -16.31
C LEU A 89 11.07 -10.46 -17.15
N VAL A 90 11.16 -10.79 -18.43
CA VAL A 90 10.05 -10.69 -19.39
C VAL A 90 9.61 -12.07 -19.89
N PRO A 91 8.33 -12.25 -20.24
CA PRO A 91 7.83 -13.49 -20.84
C PRO A 91 8.52 -13.80 -22.19
N PRO A 92 8.72 -15.08 -22.56
CA PRO A 92 9.45 -15.48 -23.77
C PRO A 92 8.94 -14.89 -25.08
N ALA A 93 7.63 -14.61 -25.15
CA ALA A 93 6.96 -14.11 -26.34
C ALA A 93 7.02 -12.57 -26.49
N SER A 94 7.93 -11.86 -25.79
CA SER A 94 7.91 -10.39 -25.68
C SER A 94 9.14 -9.73 -26.35
N PRO A 95 9.12 -9.45 -27.67
CA PRO A 95 10.25 -8.84 -28.38
C PRO A 95 10.44 -7.35 -28.11
N ALA A 96 9.40 -6.61 -27.71
CA ALA A 96 9.48 -5.16 -27.51
C ALA A 96 10.48 -4.73 -26.40
N PRO A 97 10.53 -5.38 -25.22
CA PRO A 97 11.58 -5.13 -24.22
C PRO A 97 13.00 -5.45 -24.70
N LEU A 98 13.17 -6.51 -25.50
CA LEU A 98 14.48 -6.89 -26.04
C LEU A 98 14.97 -5.84 -27.05
N LEU A 99 14.06 -5.34 -27.88
CA LEU A 99 14.35 -4.20 -28.76
C LEU A 99 14.71 -2.96 -27.95
N LEU A 100 13.99 -2.65 -26.87
CA LEU A 100 14.36 -1.53 -25.99
C LEU A 100 15.77 -1.70 -25.41
N ALA A 101 16.13 -2.90 -24.96
CA ALA A 101 17.47 -3.20 -24.45
C ALA A 101 18.55 -3.02 -25.52
N GLN A 102 18.30 -3.48 -26.75
CA GLN A 102 19.20 -3.27 -27.89
C GLN A 102 19.38 -1.76 -28.16
N LEU A 103 18.29 -1.01 -28.23
CA LEU A 103 18.32 0.44 -28.46
C LEU A 103 19.04 1.19 -27.33
N ALA A 104 18.92 0.72 -26.09
CA ALA A 104 19.66 1.27 -24.95
C ALA A 104 21.16 0.96 -25.06
N GLY A 105 21.54 -0.24 -25.52
CA GLY A 105 22.93 -0.63 -25.77
C GLY A 105 23.60 0.21 -26.86
N GLU A 106 22.88 0.58 -27.92
CA GLU A 106 23.38 1.46 -28.99
C GLU A 106 23.68 2.90 -28.50
N LEU A 107 23.03 3.33 -27.42
CA LEU A 107 23.19 4.67 -26.83
C LEU A 107 24.29 4.74 -25.76
N GLY A 108 24.61 3.62 -25.12
CA GLY A 108 25.25 3.59 -23.80
C GLY A 108 26.77 3.59 -23.81
N ARG A 109 27.37 4.42 -22.95
CA ARG A 109 28.78 4.31 -22.50
C ARG A 109 28.96 3.36 -21.30
N PHE A 110 27.86 2.93 -20.68
CA PHE A 110 27.85 2.14 -19.44
C PHE A 110 27.05 0.85 -19.63
N PRO A 111 27.71 -0.28 -19.96
CA PRO A 111 27.03 -1.57 -20.09
C PRO A 111 26.46 -2.04 -18.75
N GLY A 112 25.28 -2.65 -18.76
CA GLY A 112 24.68 -3.32 -17.59
C GLY A 112 23.69 -2.48 -16.76
N ILE A 113 23.39 -1.24 -17.14
CA ILE A 113 22.38 -0.40 -16.44
C ILE A 113 20.96 -1.00 -16.56
N LEU A 114 20.63 -1.48 -17.76
CA LEU A 114 19.37 -2.17 -18.06
C LEU A 114 19.69 -3.57 -18.61
N ASN A 115 19.21 -4.60 -17.92
CA ASN A 115 19.35 -5.99 -18.33
C ASN A 115 17.95 -6.57 -18.53
N VAL A 116 17.68 -7.14 -19.70
CA VAL A 116 16.39 -7.76 -20.01
C VAL A 116 16.62 -9.26 -20.22
N VAL A 117 16.01 -10.06 -19.36
CA VAL A 117 16.10 -11.52 -19.38
C VAL A 117 14.74 -12.07 -19.80
N SER A 118 14.75 -12.92 -20.81
CA SER A 118 13.56 -13.58 -21.32
C SER A 118 13.46 -14.99 -20.72
N GLY A 119 12.34 -15.32 -20.07
CA GLY A 119 12.23 -16.60 -19.38
C GLY A 119 10.84 -16.91 -18.81
N PRO A 120 10.58 -18.16 -18.41
CA PRO A 120 9.31 -18.55 -17.82
C PRO A 120 9.07 -17.87 -16.45
N PRO A 121 7.80 -17.76 -15.99
CA PRO A 121 7.47 -17.15 -14.69
C PRO A 121 8.19 -17.77 -13.49
N SER A 122 8.59 -19.04 -13.57
CA SER A 122 9.36 -19.73 -12.54
C SER A 122 10.72 -19.06 -12.25
N MET A 123 11.33 -18.39 -13.24
CA MET A 123 12.55 -17.62 -13.05
C MET A 123 12.34 -16.37 -12.19
N GLY A 124 11.10 -15.89 -12.01
CA GLY A 124 10.81 -14.71 -11.21
C GLY A 124 11.26 -14.87 -9.77
N ARG A 125 11.01 -16.06 -9.19
CA ARG A 125 11.49 -16.39 -7.83
C ARG A 125 13.01 -16.45 -7.77
N VAL A 126 13.65 -16.99 -8.80
CA VAL A 126 15.12 -17.09 -8.87
C VAL A 126 15.74 -15.70 -8.92
N LEU A 127 15.21 -14.79 -9.75
CA LEU A 127 15.64 -13.40 -9.82
C LEU A 127 15.42 -12.70 -8.47
N ALA A 128 14.25 -12.89 -7.87
CA ALA A 128 13.88 -12.26 -6.62
C ALA A 128 14.77 -12.68 -5.44
N SER A 129 15.23 -13.94 -5.41
CA SER A 129 16.09 -14.47 -4.35
C SER A 129 17.58 -14.22 -4.56
N GLN A 130 18.01 -13.49 -5.61
CA GLN A 130 19.43 -13.22 -5.83
C GLN A 130 20.00 -12.29 -4.76
N PRO A 131 21.15 -12.61 -4.13
CA PRO A 131 21.75 -11.77 -3.07
C PRO A 131 22.09 -10.34 -3.50
N GLY A 132 22.31 -10.10 -4.79
CA GLY A 132 22.62 -8.76 -5.32
C GLY A 132 21.39 -7.87 -5.52
N VAL A 133 20.17 -8.44 -5.53
CA VAL A 133 18.92 -7.70 -5.76
C VAL A 133 18.44 -7.10 -4.45
N GLN A 134 18.34 -5.77 -4.41
CA GLN A 134 17.99 -5.04 -3.19
C GLN A 134 16.50 -4.75 -3.06
N LYS A 135 15.79 -4.73 -4.20
CA LYS A 135 14.35 -4.57 -4.27
C LYS A 135 13.79 -5.37 -5.44
N VAL A 136 12.62 -5.97 -5.23
CA VAL A 136 11.83 -6.63 -6.27
C VAL A 136 10.56 -5.83 -6.48
N ALA A 137 10.34 -5.34 -7.70
CA ALA A 137 9.08 -4.75 -8.12
C ALA A 137 8.31 -5.82 -8.92
N PHE A 138 7.20 -6.30 -8.36
CA PHE A 138 6.36 -7.33 -8.99
C PHE A 138 5.03 -6.73 -9.43
N CYS A 139 4.67 -7.02 -10.68
CA CYS A 139 3.36 -6.74 -11.24
C CYS A 139 2.71 -8.06 -11.66
N GLY A 140 1.45 -8.27 -11.30
CA GLY A 140 0.75 -9.49 -11.66
C GLY A 140 -0.49 -9.77 -10.83
N ASP A 141 -0.84 -11.04 -10.74
CA ASP A 141 -2.00 -11.47 -9.97
C ASP A 141 -1.70 -11.57 -8.47
N ILE A 142 -2.78 -11.57 -7.68
CA ILE A 142 -2.70 -11.58 -6.22
C ILE A 142 -2.07 -12.87 -5.69
N GLN A 143 -2.33 -14.02 -6.33
CA GLN A 143 -1.87 -15.33 -5.84
C GLN A 143 -0.36 -15.50 -6.02
N GLU A 144 0.17 -15.08 -7.17
CA GLU A 144 1.60 -15.02 -7.45
C GLU A 144 2.29 -14.01 -6.54
N GLY A 145 1.68 -12.85 -6.29
CA GLY A 145 2.18 -11.86 -5.33
C GLY A 145 2.28 -12.42 -3.90
N GLN A 146 1.25 -13.15 -3.45
CA GLN A 146 1.27 -13.85 -2.16
C GLN A 146 2.35 -14.93 -2.10
N ALA A 147 2.48 -15.73 -3.16
CA ALA A 147 3.51 -16.76 -3.23
C ALA A 147 4.93 -16.16 -3.23
N LEU A 148 5.14 -15.05 -3.94
CA LEU A 148 6.41 -14.34 -3.96
C LEU A 148 6.74 -13.75 -2.58
N ARG A 149 5.76 -13.12 -1.92
CA ARG A 149 5.89 -12.61 -0.55
C ARG A 149 6.25 -13.71 0.44
N TRP A 150 5.64 -14.89 0.31
CA TRP A 150 5.96 -16.05 1.12
C TRP A 150 7.41 -16.53 0.92
N THR A 151 7.86 -16.61 -0.34
CA THR A 151 9.21 -17.07 -0.68
C THR A 151 10.30 -16.09 -0.25
N LEU A 152 10.04 -14.78 -0.35
CA LEU A 152 11.04 -13.74 -0.08
C LEU A 152 11.20 -13.39 1.41
N ALA A 153 10.31 -13.87 2.27
CA ALA A 153 10.35 -13.56 3.70
C ALA A 153 11.71 -13.94 4.33
N GLY A 154 12.42 -12.95 4.87
CA GLY A 154 13.74 -13.09 5.48
C GLY A 154 14.93 -13.08 4.50
N LEU A 155 14.71 -13.06 3.18
CA LEU A 155 15.80 -13.08 2.20
C LEU A 155 16.47 -11.71 2.00
N GLY A 156 15.88 -10.64 2.51
CA GLY A 156 16.46 -9.27 2.46
C GLY A 156 15.97 -8.31 1.37
N PRO A 157 15.48 -8.70 0.18
CA PRO A 157 15.00 -7.73 -0.80
C PRO A 157 13.68 -7.11 -0.35
N GLU A 158 13.53 -5.81 -0.56
CA GLU A 158 12.25 -5.15 -0.36
C GLU A 158 11.29 -5.49 -1.49
N LEU A 159 10.03 -5.82 -1.17
CA LEU A 159 9.04 -6.24 -2.14
C LEU A 159 8.02 -5.12 -2.38
N GLY A 160 8.00 -4.59 -3.60
CA GLY A 160 6.93 -3.74 -4.12
C GLY A 160 5.93 -4.58 -4.91
N LEU A 161 4.66 -4.50 -4.54
CA LEU A 161 3.56 -5.23 -5.17
C LEU A 161 2.61 -4.26 -5.87
N ALA A 162 2.39 -4.46 -7.17
CA ALA A 162 1.33 -3.84 -7.96
C ALA A 162 0.41 -4.96 -8.47
N LEU A 163 -0.74 -5.13 -7.83
CA LEU A 163 -1.57 -6.32 -7.99
C LEU A 163 -3.00 -5.97 -8.37
N GLY A 164 -3.60 -6.88 -9.12
CA GLY A 164 -4.99 -6.74 -9.56
C GLY A 164 -5.16 -5.61 -10.58
N ALA A 165 -6.17 -5.77 -11.40
CA ALA A 165 -6.39 -4.95 -12.58
C ALA A 165 -7.83 -4.42 -12.69
N GLU A 166 -8.73 -4.87 -11.81
CA GLU A 166 -10.10 -4.39 -11.71
C GLU A 166 -10.16 -2.92 -11.26
N SER A 167 -11.00 -2.14 -11.95
CA SER A 167 -11.36 -0.78 -11.57
C SER A 167 -12.82 -0.68 -11.10
N VAL A 168 -13.14 0.37 -10.34
CA VAL A 168 -14.50 0.65 -9.85
C VAL A 168 -15.01 1.97 -10.44
N MET A 169 -16.27 2.01 -10.86
CA MET A 169 -16.90 3.24 -11.34
C MET A 169 -18.21 3.49 -10.62
N LEU A 170 -18.38 4.70 -10.07
CA LEU A 170 -19.61 5.17 -9.46
C LEU A 170 -20.32 6.14 -10.41
N LEU A 171 -21.57 5.86 -10.76
CA LEU A 171 -22.45 6.74 -11.52
C LEU A 171 -23.57 7.26 -10.61
N MET A 172 -23.56 8.57 -10.33
CA MET A 172 -24.58 9.23 -9.53
C MET A 172 -25.78 9.69 -10.37
N GLU A 173 -26.90 10.04 -9.74
CA GLU A 173 -28.15 10.46 -10.39
C GLU A 173 -28.00 11.68 -11.32
N VAL A 174 -27.07 12.59 -10.99
CA VAL A 174 -26.82 13.84 -11.72
C VAL A 174 -25.60 13.73 -12.62
N ALA A 175 -25.15 12.53 -12.97
CA ALA A 175 -24.04 12.35 -13.90
C ALA A 175 -24.47 12.64 -15.34
N ASP A 176 -23.56 13.16 -16.16
CA ASP A 176 -23.69 13.05 -17.62
C ASP A 176 -23.54 11.57 -18.04
N VAL A 177 -24.67 10.91 -18.28
CA VAL A 177 -24.75 9.50 -18.63
C VAL A 177 -24.04 9.21 -19.96
N ASP A 178 -24.05 10.14 -20.93
CA ASP A 178 -23.41 9.90 -22.23
C ASP A 178 -21.89 9.86 -22.09
N SER A 179 -21.32 10.86 -21.42
CA SER A 179 -19.89 10.91 -21.13
C SER A 179 -19.46 9.73 -20.24
N ALA A 180 -20.28 9.35 -19.27
CA ALA A 180 -19.99 8.22 -18.40
C ALA A 180 -20.02 6.87 -19.15
N VAL A 181 -20.93 6.69 -20.11
CA VAL A 181 -20.96 5.50 -20.96
C VAL A 181 -19.66 5.37 -21.79
N GLU A 182 -19.12 6.46 -22.35
CA GLU A 182 -17.79 6.42 -22.98
C GLU A 182 -16.69 6.13 -21.95
N GLY A 183 -16.82 6.64 -20.72
CA GLY A 183 -15.95 6.27 -19.60
C GLY A 183 -15.93 4.76 -19.31
N VAL A 184 -17.08 4.09 -19.37
CA VAL A 184 -17.19 2.62 -19.21
C VAL A 184 -16.46 1.89 -20.34
N VAL A 185 -16.61 2.37 -21.59
CA VAL A 185 -15.90 1.81 -22.75
C VAL A 185 -14.40 1.89 -22.52
N ASP A 186 -13.91 3.04 -22.10
CA ASP A 186 -12.50 3.29 -21.78
C ASP A 186 -11.98 2.40 -20.65
N ALA A 187 -12.81 2.15 -19.64
CA ALA A 187 -12.47 1.41 -18.44
C ALA A 187 -12.53 -0.12 -18.60
N ALA A 188 -13.30 -0.66 -19.55
CA ALA A 188 -13.57 -2.11 -19.61
C ALA A 188 -13.31 -2.74 -20.98
N TRP A 189 -13.52 -1.99 -22.06
CA TRP A 189 -13.51 -2.54 -23.43
C TRP A 189 -12.45 -1.92 -24.33
N SER A 190 -11.79 -0.84 -23.88
CA SER A 190 -10.55 -0.36 -24.48
C SER A 190 -9.39 -1.26 -24.08
N ASP A 191 -8.44 -1.45 -25.01
CA ASP A 191 -7.18 -2.14 -24.75
C ASP A 191 -6.25 -1.39 -23.79
N ARG A 192 -6.66 -0.21 -23.30
CA ARG A 192 -6.01 0.54 -22.21
C ARG A 192 -6.27 -0.03 -20.82
N SER A 193 -7.40 -0.69 -20.62
CA SER A 193 -7.79 -1.13 -19.29
C SER A 193 -6.94 -2.34 -18.86
N PRO A 194 -6.29 -2.32 -17.70
CA PRO A 194 -5.54 -3.48 -17.26
C PRO A 194 -6.46 -4.69 -16.98
N GLY A 195 -7.74 -4.47 -16.65
CA GLY A 195 -8.68 -5.51 -16.21
C GLY A 195 -10.15 -5.21 -16.52
N GLY A 196 -11.07 -5.84 -15.79
CA GLY A 196 -12.50 -5.57 -15.92
C GLY A 196 -12.97 -4.36 -15.09
N LEU A 197 -14.26 -4.06 -15.19
CA LEU A 197 -14.90 -2.94 -14.49
C LEU A 197 -16.03 -3.41 -13.58
N ARG A 198 -16.05 -2.88 -12.36
CA ARG A 198 -17.23 -2.90 -11.50
C ARG A 198 -17.95 -1.56 -11.59
N LEU A 199 -19.14 -1.60 -12.17
CA LEU A 199 -19.97 -0.43 -12.41
C LEU A 199 -21.08 -0.36 -11.36
N LEU A 200 -21.02 0.63 -10.48
CA LEU A 200 -22.06 0.91 -9.50
C LEU A 200 -22.88 2.10 -9.99
N VAL A 201 -24.19 1.92 -10.14
CA VAL A 201 -25.08 2.93 -10.74
C VAL A 201 -26.24 3.24 -9.80
N GLN A 202 -26.55 4.52 -9.61
CA GLN A 202 -27.67 4.90 -8.77
C GLN A 202 -29.00 4.45 -9.40
N GLU A 203 -29.90 3.87 -8.59
CA GLU A 203 -31.17 3.26 -9.06
C GLU A 203 -31.97 4.19 -10.01
N SER A 204 -31.97 5.50 -9.76
CA SER A 204 -32.71 6.50 -10.55
C SER A 204 -32.27 6.61 -12.02
N VAL A 205 -31.01 6.30 -12.33
CA VAL A 205 -30.43 6.36 -13.68
C VAL A 205 -30.10 4.99 -14.25
N TRP A 206 -30.47 3.91 -13.55
CA TRP A 206 -30.15 2.53 -13.93
C TRP A 206 -30.63 2.18 -15.34
N ASP A 207 -31.93 2.30 -15.60
CA ASP A 207 -32.52 1.88 -16.87
C ASP A 207 -31.97 2.68 -18.06
N ASP A 208 -31.81 3.99 -17.89
CA ASP A 208 -31.25 4.86 -18.93
C ASP A 208 -29.79 4.50 -19.24
N THR A 209 -28.98 4.31 -18.21
CA THR A 209 -27.57 3.90 -18.33
C THR A 209 -27.46 2.55 -19.03
N MET A 210 -28.21 1.53 -18.57
CA MET A 210 -28.14 0.19 -19.16
C MET A 210 -28.58 0.19 -20.63
N ARG A 211 -29.61 0.98 -20.99
CA ARG A 211 -30.05 1.13 -22.38
C ARG A 211 -28.96 1.75 -23.26
N ARG A 212 -28.37 2.87 -22.85
CA ARG A 212 -27.32 3.56 -23.62
C ARG A 212 -26.04 2.74 -23.71
N LEU A 213 -25.65 2.09 -22.60
CA LEU A 213 -24.47 1.23 -22.53
C LEU A 213 -24.60 0.05 -23.50
N ARG A 214 -25.74 -0.65 -23.52
CA ARG A 214 -25.99 -1.76 -24.47
C ARG A 214 -25.92 -1.29 -25.93
N ALA A 215 -26.50 -0.12 -26.23
CA ALA A 215 -26.45 0.46 -27.57
C ALA A 215 -25.01 0.83 -27.99
N ARG A 216 -24.22 1.41 -27.07
CA ARG A 216 -22.82 1.76 -27.31
C ARG A 216 -21.93 0.53 -27.48
N MET A 217 -22.16 -0.50 -26.65
CA MET A 217 -21.46 -1.77 -26.70
C MET A 217 -21.65 -2.48 -28.05
N GLY A 218 -22.85 -2.42 -28.63
CA GLY A 218 -23.16 -2.96 -29.96
C GLY A 218 -22.42 -2.28 -31.13
N ARG A 219 -21.79 -1.12 -30.91
CA ARG A 219 -21.01 -0.40 -31.94
C ARG A 219 -19.51 -0.69 -31.88
N LEU A 220 -19.04 -1.42 -30.87
CA LEU A 220 -17.62 -1.73 -30.71
C LEU A 220 -17.16 -2.74 -31.76
N ARG A 221 -16.05 -2.42 -32.41
CA ARG A 221 -15.41 -3.27 -33.41
C ARG A 221 -14.37 -4.14 -32.72
N VAL A 222 -14.65 -5.44 -32.67
CA VAL A 222 -13.70 -6.45 -32.15
C VAL A 222 -12.95 -7.05 -33.34
N GLY A 223 -11.62 -7.12 -33.28
CA GLY A 223 -10.85 -7.63 -34.40
C GLY A 223 -9.35 -7.71 -34.16
N ARG A 224 -8.61 -7.88 -35.26
CA ARG A 224 -7.15 -8.00 -35.20
C ARG A 224 -6.53 -6.66 -34.79
N GLY A 225 -5.61 -6.68 -33.82
CA GLY A 225 -4.99 -5.47 -33.27
C GLY A 225 -4.32 -4.56 -34.31
N LEU A 226 -3.77 -5.10 -35.41
CA LEU A 226 -3.16 -4.29 -36.47
C LEU A 226 -4.14 -3.51 -37.35
N ASP A 227 -5.44 -3.78 -37.26
CA ASP A 227 -6.45 -2.98 -37.94
C ASP A 227 -6.73 -1.71 -37.14
N GLY A 228 -6.40 -0.55 -37.71
CA GLY A 228 -6.60 0.75 -37.08
C GLY A 228 -8.07 1.11 -36.82
N ALA A 229 -9.02 0.40 -37.42
CA ALA A 229 -10.45 0.60 -37.23
C ALA A 229 -11.04 -0.19 -36.04
N VAL A 230 -10.27 -1.09 -35.44
CA VAL A 230 -10.70 -1.94 -34.32
C VAL A 230 -10.67 -1.17 -33.00
N ASP A 231 -11.68 -1.40 -32.17
CA ASP A 231 -11.77 -0.87 -30.81
C ASP A 231 -11.16 -1.79 -29.76
N MET A 232 -11.33 -3.10 -29.95
CA MET A 232 -10.94 -4.12 -28.98
C MET A 232 -10.19 -5.26 -29.66
N GLY A 233 -8.95 -5.47 -29.23
CA GLY A 233 -8.07 -6.53 -29.69
C GLY A 233 -8.32 -7.88 -29.01
N THR A 234 -7.28 -8.71 -28.93
CA THR A 234 -7.26 -9.97 -28.16
C THR A 234 -6.22 -9.90 -27.06
N ARG A 235 -6.40 -10.68 -25.99
CA ARG A 235 -5.41 -10.88 -24.90
C ARG A 235 -4.97 -12.34 -24.77
N GLY A 236 -5.08 -13.09 -25.86
CA GLY A 236 -4.73 -14.51 -25.92
C GLY A 236 -5.79 -15.43 -25.30
N ALA A 237 -5.55 -16.74 -25.42
CA ALA A 237 -6.52 -17.77 -25.04
C ALA A 237 -6.80 -17.82 -23.53
N ALA A 238 -5.78 -17.62 -22.68
CA ALA A 238 -5.95 -17.66 -21.23
C ALA A 238 -6.93 -16.59 -20.71
N ALA A 239 -6.83 -15.35 -21.22
CA ALA A 239 -7.75 -14.28 -20.86
C ALA A 239 -9.19 -14.57 -21.36
N ARG A 240 -9.32 -15.12 -22.57
CA ARG A 240 -10.62 -15.56 -23.13
C ARG A 240 -11.28 -16.63 -22.27
N ASP A 241 -10.52 -17.65 -21.88
CA ASP A 241 -11.04 -18.78 -21.11
C ASP A 241 -11.40 -18.36 -19.68
N LEU A 242 -10.64 -17.45 -19.08
CA LEU A 242 -10.97 -16.82 -17.79
C LEU A 242 -12.29 -16.04 -17.86
N ALA A 243 -12.46 -15.21 -18.90
CA ALA A 243 -13.68 -14.46 -19.16
C ALA A 243 -14.89 -15.40 -19.36
N GLN A 244 -14.74 -16.43 -20.19
CA GLN A 244 -15.78 -17.44 -20.43
C GLN A 244 -16.17 -18.18 -19.15
N HIS A 245 -15.19 -18.60 -18.34
CA HIS A 245 -15.43 -19.27 -17.07
C HIS A 245 -16.21 -18.38 -16.10
N TYR A 246 -15.85 -17.10 -16.02
CA TYR A 246 -16.56 -16.12 -15.18
C TYR A 246 -18.02 -15.97 -15.61
N VAL A 247 -18.29 -15.83 -16.91
CA VAL A 247 -19.65 -15.70 -17.46
C VAL A 247 -20.51 -16.91 -17.10
N LEU A 248 -20.02 -18.13 -17.33
CA LEU A 248 -20.76 -19.36 -17.03
C LEU A 248 -21.11 -19.47 -15.54
N LYS A 249 -20.17 -19.08 -14.67
CA LYS A 249 -20.36 -19.08 -13.22
C LYS A 249 -21.34 -17.98 -12.76
N ALA A 250 -21.32 -16.81 -13.40
CA ALA A 250 -22.26 -15.75 -13.11
C ALA A 250 -23.70 -16.14 -13.52
N GLN A 251 -23.86 -16.76 -14.70
CA GLN A 251 -25.16 -17.27 -15.17
C GLN A 251 -25.75 -18.33 -14.25
N SER A 252 -24.92 -19.27 -13.75
CA SER A 252 -25.38 -20.28 -12.79
C SER A 252 -25.80 -19.70 -11.44
N GLN A 253 -25.37 -18.47 -11.13
CA GLN A 253 -25.75 -17.72 -9.93
C GLN A 253 -26.94 -16.77 -10.17
N GLY A 254 -27.58 -16.84 -11.34
CA GLY A 254 -28.78 -16.06 -11.68
C GLY A 254 -28.50 -14.70 -12.32
N ALA A 255 -27.25 -14.39 -12.68
CA ALA A 255 -26.92 -13.13 -13.33
C ALA A 255 -27.47 -13.06 -14.77
N GLN A 256 -27.93 -11.88 -15.16
CA GLN A 256 -28.25 -11.59 -16.56
C GLN A 256 -26.98 -11.21 -17.32
N VAL A 257 -26.73 -11.85 -18.45
CA VAL A 257 -25.53 -11.60 -19.26
C VAL A 257 -25.93 -11.10 -20.64
N PHE A 258 -25.35 -9.98 -21.04
CA PHE A 258 -25.49 -9.39 -22.36
C PHE A 258 -24.12 -9.34 -23.04
N GLN A 259 -24.00 -9.97 -24.22
CA GLN A 259 -22.78 -9.97 -25.03
C GLN A 259 -23.09 -9.32 -26.36
N ALA A 260 -22.21 -8.44 -26.84
CA ALA A 260 -22.39 -7.76 -28.12
C ALA A 260 -21.39 -8.26 -29.17
N GLY A 261 -21.90 -8.43 -30.39
CA GLY A 261 -21.13 -8.88 -31.55
C GLY A 261 -21.12 -10.39 -31.74
N ASP A 262 -21.14 -10.81 -33.00
CA ASP A 262 -21.03 -12.23 -33.39
C ASP A 262 -19.55 -12.62 -33.46
N VAL A 263 -18.99 -13.00 -32.31
CA VAL A 263 -17.64 -13.57 -32.26
C VAL A 263 -17.75 -15.09 -32.42
N PRO A 264 -17.15 -15.71 -33.45
CA PRO A 264 -17.17 -17.16 -33.61
C PRO A 264 -16.61 -17.88 -32.37
N SER A 265 -17.21 -19.00 -31.96
CA SER A 265 -16.80 -19.78 -30.79
C SER A 265 -15.34 -20.26 -30.83
N VAL A 266 -14.76 -20.41 -32.03
CA VAL A 266 -13.37 -20.84 -32.27
C VAL A 266 -12.41 -19.65 -32.46
N SER A 267 -12.82 -18.45 -32.07
CA SER A 267 -12.02 -17.23 -32.20
C SER A 267 -11.13 -16.96 -30.96
N PRO A 268 -9.94 -16.35 -31.13
CA PRO A 268 -9.14 -15.82 -30.01
C PRO A 268 -9.74 -14.53 -29.41
N PHE A 269 -10.81 -14.00 -30.00
CA PHE A 269 -11.52 -12.83 -29.52
C PHE A 269 -12.61 -13.23 -28.52
N PHE A 270 -12.94 -12.32 -27.60
CA PHE A 270 -14.07 -12.46 -26.69
C PHE A 270 -14.99 -11.25 -26.86
N PRO A 271 -16.32 -11.39 -26.91
CA PRO A 271 -17.20 -10.24 -27.09
C PRO A 271 -17.22 -9.35 -25.83
N PRO A 272 -17.36 -8.02 -25.98
CA PRO A 272 -17.62 -7.14 -24.84
C PRO A 272 -18.87 -7.62 -24.11
N THR A 273 -18.76 -7.81 -22.80
CA THR A 273 -19.76 -8.51 -21.99
C THR A 273 -20.17 -7.67 -20.80
N LEU A 274 -21.49 -7.51 -20.62
CA LEU A 274 -22.13 -6.85 -19.49
C LEU A 274 -22.87 -7.90 -18.65
N VAL A 275 -22.57 -7.94 -17.36
CA VAL A 275 -23.20 -8.82 -16.36
C VAL A 275 -24.00 -7.97 -15.38
N CYS A 276 -25.28 -8.26 -15.23
CA CYS A 276 -26.23 -7.54 -14.38
C CYS A 276 -26.90 -8.51 -13.39
N ASP A 277 -27.59 -7.96 -12.39
CA ASP A 277 -28.43 -8.67 -11.42
C ASP A 277 -27.71 -9.79 -10.66
N LEU A 278 -26.41 -9.61 -10.42
CA LEU A 278 -25.63 -10.54 -9.63
C LEU A 278 -25.93 -10.33 -8.14
N PRO A 279 -26.35 -11.37 -7.38
CA PRO A 279 -26.60 -11.22 -5.96
C PRO A 279 -25.35 -10.73 -5.19
N PRO A 280 -25.46 -9.77 -4.26
CA PRO A 280 -24.31 -9.20 -3.56
C PRO A 280 -23.47 -10.21 -2.77
N ALA A 281 -24.12 -11.26 -2.24
CA ALA A 281 -23.45 -12.33 -1.49
C ALA A 281 -22.85 -13.43 -2.40
N SER A 282 -23.00 -13.32 -3.72
CA SER A 282 -22.51 -14.35 -4.64
C SER A 282 -20.97 -14.38 -4.69
N PRO A 283 -20.35 -15.56 -4.90
CA PRO A 283 -18.91 -15.64 -5.08
C PRO A 283 -18.38 -14.77 -6.23
N CYS A 284 -19.12 -14.68 -7.35
CA CYS A 284 -18.70 -13.84 -8.48
C CYS A 284 -18.66 -12.35 -8.12
N ALA A 285 -19.53 -11.89 -7.21
CA ALA A 285 -19.53 -10.50 -6.77
C ALA A 285 -18.27 -10.13 -5.98
N GLN A 286 -17.62 -11.10 -5.32
CA GLN A 286 -16.40 -10.87 -4.51
C GLN A 286 -15.10 -11.09 -5.31
N THR A 287 -15.14 -11.97 -6.31
CA THR A 287 -13.99 -12.24 -7.19
C THR A 287 -13.66 -11.04 -8.08
N GLU A 288 -12.40 -10.98 -8.54
CA GLU A 288 -11.95 -9.99 -9.50
C GLU A 288 -12.68 -10.15 -10.84
N VAL A 289 -13.08 -9.03 -11.45
CA VAL A 289 -13.74 -9.01 -12.75
C VAL A 289 -12.68 -9.07 -13.85
N PRO A 290 -12.65 -10.13 -14.68
CA PRO A 290 -11.69 -10.23 -15.77
C PRO A 290 -12.05 -9.28 -16.92
N TRP A 291 -11.06 -8.89 -17.71
CA TRP A 291 -11.29 -8.21 -18.98
C TRP A 291 -11.88 -9.21 -20.01
N PRO A 292 -12.82 -8.84 -20.90
CA PRO A 292 -13.45 -7.53 -21.12
C PRO A 292 -14.86 -7.44 -20.49
N LEU A 293 -15.01 -7.77 -19.20
CA LEU A 293 -16.31 -7.80 -18.54
C LEU A 293 -16.59 -6.51 -17.75
N VAL A 294 -17.86 -6.09 -17.77
CA VAL A 294 -18.44 -5.10 -16.86
C VAL A 294 -19.44 -5.82 -15.96
N VAL A 295 -19.28 -5.71 -14.64
CA VAL A 295 -20.29 -6.16 -13.68
C VAL A 295 -21.00 -4.94 -13.12
N ALA A 296 -22.29 -4.80 -13.46
CA ALA A 296 -23.11 -3.68 -13.05
C ALA A 296 -23.98 -4.02 -11.83
N SER A 297 -24.05 -3.13 -10.85
CA SER A 297 -24.92 -3.29 -9.67
C SER A 297 -25.56 -1.96 -9.27
N PRO A 298 -26.85 -1.95 -8.91
CA PRO A 298 -27.51 -0.72 -8.47
C PRO A 298 -27.14 -0.37 -7.02
N PHE A 299 -27.27 0.91 -6.67
CA PHE A 299 -27.25 1.40 -5.28
C PHE A 299 -28.25 2.55 -5.09
N ARG A 300 -28.62 2.87 -3.85
CA ARG A 300 -29.60 3.91 -3.53
C ARG A 300 -28.97 5.22 -3.09
N THR A 301 -27.95 5.14 -2.25
CA THR A 301 -27.35 6.34 -1.62
C THR A 301 -25.84 6.39 -1.81
N ALA A 302 -25.28 7.61 -1.74
CA ALA A 302 -23.83 7.81 -1.78
C ALA A 302 -23.08 7.03 -0.68
N LYS A 303 -23.68 6.90 0.51
CA LYS A 303 -23.11 6.13 1.63
C LYS A 303 -23.05 4.64 1.32
N GLU A 304 -24.11 4.10 0.69
CA GLU A 304 -24.15 2.72 0.23
C GLU A 304 -23.13 2.46 -0.87
N ALA A 305 -23.02 3.37 -1.86
CA ALA A 305 -22.01 3.29 -2.91
C ALA A 305 -20.58 3.24 -2.34
N LEU A 306 -20.27 4.09 -1.35
CA LEU A 306 -18.99 4.06 -0.64
C LEU A 306 -18.78 2.75 0.11
N ALA A 307 -19.80 2.22 0.79
CA ALA A 307 -19.70 0.94 1.50
C ALA A 307 -19.43 -0.23 0.54
N MET A 308 -20.13 -0.27 -0.60
CA MET A 308 -19.92 -1.28 -1.64
C MET A 308 -18.52 -1.17 -2.28
N ALA A 309 -18.10 0.03 -2.68
CA ALA A 309 -16.80 0.27 -3.30
C ALA A 309 -15.63 0.04 -2.32
N ASN A 310 -15.75 0.50 -1.07
CA ASN A 310 -14.69 0.30 -0.07
C ASN A 310 -14.68 -1.12 0.51
N GLY A 311 -15.80 -1.86 0.40
CA GLY A 311 -15.91 -3.25 0.80
C GLY A 311 -15.15 -4.23 -0.09
N THR A 312 -14.70 -3.81 -1.29
CA THR A 312 -13.85 -4.65 -2.13
C THR A 312 -12.47 -4.81 -1.48
N PRO A 313 -11.88 -6.01 -1.48
CA PRO A 313 -10.53 -6.23 -0.94
C PRO A 313 -9.44 -5.55 -1.79
N ARG A 314 -9.77 -5.19 -3.03
CA ARG A 314 -8.91 -4.48 -3.99
C ARG A 314 -9.06 -2.96 -3.85
N GLY A 315 -8.02 -2.24 -4.24
CA GLY A 315 -7.85 -0.80 -3.97
C GLY A 315 -7.00 -0.07 -5.01
N GLY A 316 -7.08 -0.48 -6.28
CA GLY A 316 -6.29 0.09 -7.38
C GLY A 316 -6.79 1.45 -7.82
N SER A 317 -7.78 1.46 -8.72
CA SER A 317 -8.30 2.68 -9.32
C SER A 317 -9.83 2.77 -9.31
N ALA A 318 -10.35 3.99 -9.26
CA ALA A 318 -11.78 4.25 -9.36
C ALA A 318 -12.12 5.53 -10.12
N SER A 319 -13.37 5.66 -10.54
CA SER A 319 -13.91 6.90 -11.10
C SER A 319 -15.28 7.23 -10.49
N VAL A 320 -15.55 8.52 -10.29
CA VAL A 320 -16.83 9.04 -9.79
C VAL A 320 -17.38 10.01 -10.82
N TRP A 321 -18.63 9.77 -11.21
CA TRP A 321 -19.33 10.55 -12.22
C TRP A 321 -20.54 11.25 -11.58
N SER A 322 -20.50 12.58 -11.55
CA SER A 322 -21.54 13.46 -11.01
C SER A 322 -21.26 14.91 -11.43
N GLU A 323 -22.28 15.63 -11.91
CA GLU A 323 -22.18 17.08 -12.18
C GLU A 323 -22.18 17.91 -10.89
N ARG A 324 -22.56 17.32 -9.74
CA ARG A 324 -22.45 17.98 -8.43
C ARG A 324 -21.04 17.82 -7.89
N LEU A 325 -20.16 18.78 -8.21
CA LEU A 325 -18.74 18.73 -7.85
C LEU A 325 -18.50 18.45 -6.35
N GLY A 326 -19.24 19.08 -5.44
CA GLY A 326 -19.09 18.84 -4.00
C GLY A 326 -19.31 17.36 -3.61
N GLN A 327 -20.33 16.72 -4.20
CA GLN A 327 -20.60 15.30 -3.99
C GLN A 327 -19.49 14.43 -4.61
N ALA A 328 -19.04 14.76 -5.82
CA ALA A 328 -17.99 14.02 -6.51
C ALA A 328 -16.66 14.05 -5.74
N LEU A 329 -16.27 15.24 -5.25
CA LEU A 329 -15.07 15.44 -4.43
C LEU A 329 -15.15 14.69 -3.09
N GLU A 330 -16.29 14.75 -2.40
CA GLU A 330 -16.48 14.00 -1.14
C GLU A 330 -16.34 12.49 -1.37
N LEU A 331 -16.99 11.96 -2.40
CA LEU A 331 -16.89 10.55 -2.77
C LEU A 331 -15.46 10.17 -3.15
N GLY A 332 -14.79 10.98 -3.98
CA GLY A 332 -13.43 10.70 -4.41
C GLY A 332 -12.42 10.73 -3.26
N HIS A 333 -12.60 11.63 -2.30
CA HIS A 333 -11.80 11.67 -1.09
C HIS A 333 -12.04 10.43 -0.21
N ARG A 334 -13.28 9.96 -0.08
CA ARG A 334 -13.65 8.83 0.80
C ARG A 334 -13.41 7.43 0.22
N LEU A 335 -13.20 7.31 -1.09
CA LEU A 335 -12.88 6.04 -1.74
C LEU A 335 -11.48 5.54 -1.34
N ARG A 336 -11.35 4.31 -0.83
CA ARG A 336 -10.06 3.70 -0.47
C ARG A 336 -9.38 3.08 -1.70
N MET A 337 -8.86 3.95 -2.56
CA MET A 337 -8.24 3.63 -3.85
C MET A 337 -6.97 4.48 -4.04
N GLY A 338 -5.98 3.97 -4.79
CA GLY A 338 -4.75 4.71 -5.06
C GLY A 338 -4.93 5.83 -6.08
N THR A 339 -5.77 5.63 -7.09
CA THR A 339 -6.12 6.65 -8.09
C THR A 339 -7.63 6.81 -8.19
N VAL A 340 -8.10 8.05 -8.19
CA VAL A 340 -9.53 8.38 -8.37
C VAL A 340 -9.67 9.45 -9.44
N TRP A 341 -10.53 9.23 -10.42
CA TRP A 341 -10.91 10.23 -11.42
C TRP A 341 -12.31 10.78 -11.18
N ILE A 342 -12.47 12.10 -11.26
CA ILE A 342 -13.77 12.76 -11.23
C ILE A 342 -14.19 13.11 -12.67
N ASN A 343 -15.35 12.63 -13.12
CA ASN A 343 -15.92 12.82 -14.46
C ASN A 343 -14.95 12.48 -15.62
N ALA A 344 -14.05 11.53 -15.37
CA ALA A 344 -13.10 10.99 -16.33
C ALA A 344 -12.72 9.57 -15.92
N HIS A 345 -12.02 8.86 -16.80
CA HIS A 345 -11.43 7.56 -16.47
C HIS A 345 -10.13 7.35 -17.25
N GLY A 346 -9.17 6.66 -16.62
CA GLY A 346 -7.97 6.18 -17.32
C GLY A 346 -7.00 7.26 -17.80
N LEU A 347 -7.09 8.48 -17.24
CA LEU A 347 -6.09 9.54 -17.47
C LEU A 347 -4.76 9.15 -16.81
N ARG A 348 -3.65 9.39 -17.53
CA ARG A 348 -2.29 9.08 -17.09
C ARG A 348 -1.37 10.23 -17.47
N ASP A 349 -0.49 10.62 -16.55
CA ASP A 349 0.51 11.66 -16.74
C ASP A 349 1.79 11.26 -15.98
N PRO A 350 2.99 11.37 -16.57
CA PRO A 350 4.25 11.00 -15.93
C PRO A 350 4.51 11.64 -14.56
N ALA A 351 4.00 12.85 -14.33
CA ALA A 351 4.20 13.60 -13.09
C ALA A 351 3.29 13.12 -11.95
N VAL A 352 2.24 12.36 -12.29
CA VAL A 352 1.23 11.92 -11.35
C VAL A 352 1.53 10.51 -10.86
N PRO A 353 1.63 10.28 -9.54
CA PRO A 353 1.90 8.96 -9.01
C PRO A 353 0.69 8.05 -9.19
N THR A 354 0.96 6.80 -9.56
CA THR A 354 -0.05 5.74 -9.72
C THR A 354 0.33 4.56 -8.84
N GLY A 355 -0.64 3.99 -8.13
CA GLY A 355 -0.40 2.90 -7.19
C GLY A 355 -1.70 2.28 -6.71
N GLY A 356 -1.57 1.29 -5.82
CA GLY A 356 -2.69 0.58 -5.23
C GLY A 356 -2.70 0.67 -3.70
N CYS A 357 -3.79 0.17 -3.11
CA CYS A 357 -3.86 -0.12 -1.69
C CYS A 357 -4.60 -1.45 -1.43
N LYS A 358 -4.64 -1.87 -0.16
CA LYS A 358 -5.21 -3.17 0.25
C LYS A 358 -4.52 -4.31 -0.53
N TRP A 359 -5.29 -5.23 -1.11
CA TRP A 359 -4.75 -6.36 -1.86
C TRP A 359 -4.20 -5.96 -3.22
N SER A 360 -4.47 -4.74 -3.70
CA SER A 360 -3.84 -4.22 -4.92
C SER A 360 -2.36 -3.85 -4.73
N GLY A 361 -1.85 -4.03 -3.51
CA GLY A 361 -0.45 -3.86 -3.17
C GLY A 361 -0.12 -2.47 -2.66
N SER A 362 1.17 -2.15 -2.63
CA SER A 362 1.73 -0.98 -1.94
C SER A 362 2.83 -0.26 -2.71
N SER A 363 3.09 -0.63 -3.97
CA SER A 363 4.10 0.05 -4.79
C SER A 363 3.54 1.26 -5.52
N TRP A 364 4.38 2.29 -5.66
CA TRP A 364 4.07 3.52 -6.37
C TRP A 364 4.94 3.68 -7.61
N HIS A 365 4.39 4.24 -8.68
CA HIS A 365 5.06 4.45 -9.95
C HIS A 365 4.77 5.84 -10.50
N GLY A 366 5.78 6.43 -11.15
CA GLY A 366 5.81 7.81 -11.64
C GLY A 366 5.56 8.89 -10.60
N GLY A 367 5.67 10.15 -11.04
CA GLY A 367 5.88 11.28 -10.14
C GLY A 367 7.07 11.09 -9.19
N LEU A 368 7.12 11.93 -8.15
CA LEU A 368 8.15 11.84 -7.11
C LEU A 368 7.98 10.60 -6.23
N ASP A 369 6.75 10.18 -5.94
CA ASP A 369 6.47 8.99 -5.13
C ASP A 369 7.03 7.72 -5.78
N GLY A 370 6.97 7.62 -7.11
CA GLY A 370 7.60 6.53 -7.86
C GLY A 370 9.13 6.54 -7.81
N MET A 371 9.76 7.70 -7.57
CA MET A 371 11.22 7.79 -7.35
C MET A 371 11.59 7.33 -5.93
N TYR A 372 10.83 7.77 -4.92
CA TYR A 372 11.04 7.34 -3.53
C TYR A 372 10.92 5.83 -3.32
N GLU A 373 10.14 5.15 -4.17
CA GLU A 373 10.04 3.68 -4.20
C GLU A 373 11.40 2.98 -4.39
N TYR A 374 12.38 3.65 -5.01
CA TYR A 374 13.72 3.12 -5.33
C TYR A 374 14.86 3.81 -4.56
N LEU A 375 14.52 4.65 -3.58
CA LEU A 375 15.46 5.36 -2.73
C LEU A 375 15.42 4.82 -1.31
N GLN A 376 16.55 4.91 -0.60
CA GLN A 376 16.64 4.68 0.83
C GLN A 376 17.36 5.85 1.52
N PRO A 377 17.16 6.09 2.82
CA PRO A 377 17.90 7.12 3.54
C PRO A 377 19.42 6.91 3.42
N SER A 378 20.18 7.97 3.21
CA SER A 378 21.64 7.90 3.13
C SER A 378 22.23 7.31 4.41
N GLY A 379 23.19 6.40 4.27
CA GLY A 379 23.81 5.71 5.41
C GLY A 379 23.00 4.52 5.92
N THR A 380 21.94 4.11 5.23
CA THR A 380 21.25 2.85 5.52
C THR A 380 22.24 1.69 5.37
N PRO A 381 22.43 0.84 6.41
CA PRO A 381 23.37 -0.26 6.34
C PRO A 381 23.01 -1.25 5.23
N ALA A 382 24.03 -1.89 4.65
CA ALA A 382 23.85 -2.87 3.58
C ALA A 382 22.90 -3.99 4.02
N ARG A 383 21.92 -4.29 3.16
CA ARG A 383 20.89 -5.29 3.43
C ARG A 383 21.51 -6.69 3.31
N MET A 384 21.70 -7.37 4.45
CA MET A 384 22.10 -8.78 4.46
C MET A 384 20.87 -9.68 4.62
N PRO A 385 20.85 -10.87 3.99
CA PRO A 385 19.85 -11.89 4.29
C PRO A 385 19.93 -12.25 5.78
N TYR A 386 18.77 -12.36 6.41
CA TYR A 386 18.65 -12.69 7.84
C TYR A 386 17.75 -13.92 8.04
N PHE A 387 17.69 -14.75 7.00
CA PHE A 387 16.85 -15.92 6.92
C PHE A 387 17.20 -16.94 7.99
N CYS A 388 16.24 -17.29 8.82
CA CYS A 388 16.35 -18.40 9.76
C CYS A 388 15.75 -19.66 9.13
N GLU A 389 16.60 -20.65 8.84
CA GLU A 389 16.18 -21.93 8.25
C GLU A 389 15.26 -22.73 9.18
N ASN A 390 15.50 -22.65 10.49
CA ASN A 390 14.80 -23.45 11.51
C ASN A 390 13.57 -22.76 12.11
N LEU A 391 13.10 -21.65 11.53
CA LEU A 391 11.91 -20.96 12.02
C LEU A 391 10.66 -21.77 11.70
N ASN A 392 10.03 -22.34 12.73
CA ASN A 392 8.74 -22.99 12.59
C ASN A 392 7.60 -21.95 12.71
N TYR A 393 7.01 -21.60 11.58
CA TYR A 393 5.93 -20.62 11.49
C TYR A 393 4.64 -21.07 12.18
N ASP A 394 4.43 -22.37 12.29
CA ASP A 394 3.28 -22.93 12.98
C ASP A 394 3.44 -22.93 14.49
N THR A 395 4.62 -22.64 15.03
CA THR A 395 4.87 -22.59 16.49
C THR A 395 5.45 -21.26 16.98
N PHE A 396 5.99 -20.41 16.11
CA PHE A 396 6.53 -19.10 16.47
C PHE A 396 5.48 -18.26 17.21
N GLY A 397 5.81 -17.79 18.42
CA GLY A 397 4.91 -16.97 19.24
C GLY A 397 3.62 -17.68 19.70
N LEU A 398 3.54 -19.02 19.66
CA LEU A 398 2.37 -19.74 20.19
C LEU A 398 2.47 -20.03 21.68
N ALA A 399 3.65 -20.46 22.13
CA ALA A 399 3.93 -20.60 23.54
C ALA A 399 4.45 -19.25 24.08
N VAL A 400 3.77 -18.72 25.08
CA VAL A 400 4.35 -17.66 25.92
C VAL A 400 5.36 -18.35 26.84
N PRO A 401 6.64 -17.98 26.82
CA PRO A 401 7.61 -18.54 27.76
C PRO A 401 7.10 -18.34 29.19
N SER A 402 7.06 -19.41 29.98
CA SER A 402 6.71 -19.36 31.40
C SER A 402 7.85 -18.68 32.18
N ASN A 403 8.03 -17.36 32.00
CA ASN A 403 8.91 -16.55 32.83
C ASN A 403 8.18 -16.24 34.16
N VAL A 404 7.73 -17.28 34.85
CA VAL A 404 7.45 -17.22 36.28
C VAL A 404 8.82 -17.45 36.94
N PRO A 405 9.40 -16.48 37.67
CA PRO A 405 10.58 -16.76 38.45
C PRO A 405 10.30 -17.95 39.37
N ALA A 406 11.21 -18.91 39.42
CA ALA A 406 11.15 -20.02 40.37
C ALA A 406 11.35 -19.47 41.79
N GLY A 407 10.27 -18.99 42.41
CA GLY A 407 10.26 -18.50 43.79
C GLY A 407 8.86 -18.00 44.18
N PRO A 408 8.31 -18.41 45.34
CA PRO A 408 7.02 -17.93 45.78
C PRO A 408 7.20 -16.52 46.37
N GLU A 409 6.93 -15.47 45.59
CA GLU A 409 6.48 -14.21 46.19
C GLU A 409 4.96 -14.24 46.35
N THR A 410 4.51 -15.14 47.22
CA THR A 410 3.16 -15.11 47.78
C THR A 410 3.14 -14.08 48.90
N GLY A 411 3.02 -12.80 48.53
CA GLY A 411 2.80 -11.70 49.46
C GLY A 411 2.05 -10.56 48.76
N PRO A 412 1.16 -9.82 49.46
CA PRO A 412 0.50 -8.66 48.88
C PRO A 412 1.53 -7.58 48.59
N SER A 413 1.95 -7.44 47.34
CA SER A 413 2.73 -6.27 46.90
C SER A 413 1.85 -5.02 47.02
N SER A 414 2.41 -3.93 47.56
CA SER A 414 1.72 -2.65 47.71
C SER A 414 1.57 -1.86 46.40
N ALA A 415 2.26 -2.29 45.32
CA ALA A 415 2.22 -1.63 44.02
C ALA A 415 1.14 -2.27 43.12
N ALA A 416 0.11 -1.49 42.77
CA ALA A 416 -0.90 -1.93 41.82
C ALA A 416 -0.25 -2.21 40.44
N PRO A 417 -0.56 -3.36 39.79
CA PRO A 417 0.00 -3.67 38.48
C PRO A 417 -0.50 -2.68 37.43
N TYR A 418 0.38 -2.26 36.52
CA TYR A 418 -0.04 -1.52 35.34
C TYR A 418 -0.89 -2.43 34.45
N GLY A 419 -2.11 -1.98 34.13
CA GLY A 419 -2.97 -2.66 33.17
C GLY A 419 -2.51 -2.48 31.73
N LEU A 420 -3.22 -3.12 30.80
CA LEU A 420 -3.13 -2.82 29.37
C LEU A 420 -3.86 -1.50 29.08
N PHE A 421 -3.33 -0.67 28.19
CA PHE A 421 -3.98 0.58 27.80
C PHE A 421 -4.80 0.36 26.52
N VAL A 422 -6.10 0.16 26.63
CA VAL A 422 -6.97 -0.15 25.48
C VAL A 422 -8.25 0.68 25.58
N GLY A 423 -8.67 1.29 24.47
CA GLY A 423 -9.89 2.09 24.43
C GLY A 423 -9.85 3.30 25.37
N GLY A 424 -8.67 3.91 25.56
CA GLY A 424 -8.51 5.12 26.39
C GLY A 424 -8.51 4.88 27.90
N ARG A 425 -8.39 3.63 28.36
CA ARG A 425 -8.33 3.29 29.79
C ARG A 425 -7.38 2.14 30.08
N PHE A 426 -6.91 2.07 31.32
CA PHE A 426 -6.19 0.89 31.81
C PHE A 426 -7.17 -0.22 32.17
N GLN A 427 -6.92 -1.43 31.69
CA GLN A 427 -7.73 -2.62 31.96
C GLN A 427 -6.85 -3.83 32.30
N ALA A 428 -7.38 -4.75 33.10
CA ALA A 428 -6.71 -6.01 33.38
C ALA A 428 -6.61 -6.86 32.10
N PRO A 429 -5.55 -7.66 31.93
CA PRO A 429 -5.41 -8.54 30.77
C PRO A 429 -6.44 -9.66 30.84
N GLY A 430 -6.92 -10.14 29.69
CA GLY A 430 -7.91 -11.21 29.63
C GLY A 430 -7.47 -12.51 30.31
N THR A 431 -6.16 -12.78 30.32
CA THR A 431 -5.50 -13.91 30.99
C THR A 431 -5.24 -13.69 32.48
N ARG A 432 -5.45 -12.46 32.99
CA ARG A 432 -5.12 -12.03 34.37
C ARG A 432 -3.68 -12.33 34.80
N SER A 433 -2.75 -12.38 33.85
CA SER A 433 -1.32 -12.57 34.07
C SER A 433 -0.59 -11.23 34.19
N SER A 434 0.41 -11.16 35.07
CA SER A 434 1.31 -10.01 35.18
C SER A 434 2.75 -10.46 35.38
N ARG A 435 3.68 -9.72 34.80
CA ARG A 435 5.13 -9.95 34.87
C ARG A 435 5.79 -8.91 35.79
N PRO A 436 6.70 -9.30 36.70
CA PRO A 436 7.55 -8.35 37.40
C PRO A 436 8.56 -7.73 36.42
N ILE A 437 8.70 -6.41 36.48
CA ILE A 437 9.77 -5.65 35.81
C ILE A 437 10.79 -5.30 36.87
N GLN A 438 12.04 -5.70 36.64
CA GLN A 438 13.15 -5.42 37.53
C GLN A 438 13.96 -4.22 37.03
N ASP A 439 14.59 -3.52 37.97
CA ASP A 439 15.59 -2.49 37.69
C ASP A 439 16.96 -3.14 37.37
N SER A 440 17.95 -2.32 37.01
CA SER A 440 19.32 -2.76 36.68
C SER A 440 20.05 -3.42 37.85
N HIS A 441 19.54 -3.26 39.08
CA HIS A 441 20.06 -3.87 40.30
C HIS A 441 19.28 -5.13 40.72
N GLY A 442 18.27 -5.55 39.95
CA GLY A 442 17.42 -6.70 40.22
C GLY A 442 16.25 -6.43 41.18
N ASN A 443 16.04 -5.19 41.63
CA ASN A 443 14.91 -4.85 42.49
C ASN A 443 13.63 -4.71 41.67
N LEU A 444 12.48 -5.00 42.27
CA LEU A 444 11.18 -4.85 41.64
C LEU A 444 10.88 -3.36 41.36
N HIS A 445 10.74 -2.99 40.08
CA HIS A 445 10.28 -1.68 39.63
C HIS A 445 8.74 -1.62 39.56
N GLY A 446 8.08 -2.72 39.18
CA GLY A 446 6.62 -2.82 39.19
C GLY A 446 6.12 -4.06 38.45
N TYR A 447 4.81 -4.31 38.52
CA TYR A 447 4.17 -5.38 37.75
C TYR A 447 3.46 -4.81 36.52
N VAL A 448 3.58 -5.50 35.40
CA VAL A 448 2.96 -5.11 34.13
C VAL A 448 2.09 -6.26 33.63
N ALA A 449 0.88 -5.93 33.15
CA ALA A 449 -0.04 -6.89 32.56
C ALA A 449 0.57 -7.60 31.34
N GLU A 450 0.35 -8.91 31.24
CA GLU A 450 0.74 -9.72 30.09
C GLU A 450 -0.51 -10.01 29.26
N GLY A 451 -0.66 -9.30 28.15
CA GLY A 451 -1.77 -9.45 27.21
C GLY A 451 -1.58 -10.63 26.27
N GLY A 452 -2.68 -11.07 25.66
CA GLY A 452 -2.67 -12.13 24.65
C GLY A 452 -3.54 -11.82 23.44
N ALA A 453 -3.87 -12.86 22.67
CA ALA A 453 -4.64 -12.73 21.43
C ALA A 453 -6.00 -12.02 21.60
N LYS A 454 -6.70 -12.23 22.73
CA LYS A 454 -7.98 -11.56 23.02
C LYS A 454 -7.81 -10.06 23.23
N ASP A 455 -6.74 -9.66 23.91
CA ASP A 455 -6.46 -8.25 24.18
C ASP A 455 -6.04 -7.52 22.91
N ILE A 456 -5.24 -8.16 22.04
CA ILE A 456 -4.93 -7.65 20.70
C ILE A 456 -6.19 -7.45 19.87
N ARG A 457 -7.13 -8.41 19.87
CA ARG A 457 -8.41 -8.27 19.18
C ARG A 457 -9.19 -7.06 19.71
N GLY A 458 -9.33 -6.93 21.03
CA GLY A 458 -9.99 -5.78 21.65
C GLY A 458 -9.32 -4.45 21.32
N ALA A 459 -8.00 -4.41 21.25
CA ALA A 459 -7.23 -3.23 20.85
C ALA A 459 -7.46 -2.85 19.38
N VAL A 460 -7.50 -3.84 18.48
CA VAL A 460 -7.79 -3.62 17.06
C VAL A 460 -9.25 -3.16 16.86
N GLU A 461 -10.21 -3.75 17.58
CA GLU A 461 -11.61 -3.32 17.57
C GLU A 461 -11.75 -1.85 18.05
N ALA A 462 -11.07 -1.48 19.14
CA ALA A 462 -11.06 -0.11 19.65
C ALA A 462 -10.43 0.87 18.63
N ALA A 463 -9.34 0.47 17.97
CA ALA A 463 -8.71 1.27 16.92
C ALA A 463 -9.66 1.49 15.73
N HIS A 464 -10.36 0.45 15.27
CA HIS A 464 -11.35 0.58 14.19
C HIS A 464 -12.50 1.50 14.53
N GLN A 465 -12.98 1.46 15.78
CA GLN A 465 -14.05 2.34 16.24
C GLN A 465 -13.61 3.81 16.28
N ALA A 466 -12.35 4.07 16.65
CA ALA A 466 -11.79 5.42 16.71
C ALA A 466 -11.44 6.00 15.32
N ALA A 467 -11.12 5.15 14.34
CA ALA A 467 -10.54 5.57 13.07
C ALA A 467 -11.40 6.60 12.28
N PRO A 468 -12.72 6.42 12.07
CA PRO A 468 -13.51 7.39 11.30
C PRO A 468 -13.47 8.80 11.88
N GLY A 469 -13.58 8.93 13.21
CA GLY A 469 -13.54 10.23 13.89
C GLY A 469 -12.16 10.88 13.89
N TRP A 470 -11.09 10.07 13.81
CA TRP A 470 -9.72 10.55 13.78
C TRP A 470 -9.25 10.99 12.39
N VAL A 471 -9.61 10.24 11.35
CA VAL A 471 -9.29 10.57 9.95
C VAL A 471 -9.91 11.92 9.56
N ASP A 472 -11.11 12.21 10.05
CA ASP A 472 -11.84 13.46 9.79
C ASP A 472 -11.29 14.66 10.61
N GLN A 473 -10.35 14.45 11.55
CA GLN A 473 -9.73 15.57 12.28
C GLN A 473 -8.85 16.43 11.36
N SER A 474 -8.89 17.75 11.57
CA SER A 474 -8.03 18.66 10.84
C SER A 474 -6.55 18.44 11.16
N PRO A 475 -5.62 18.71 10.22
CA PRO A 475 -4.19 18.58 10.49
C PRO A 475 -3.73 19.41 11.71
N GLY A 476 -4.35 20.57 11.94
CA GLY A 476 -4.07 21.38 13.13
C GLY A 476 -4.59 20.79 14.44
N ALA A 477 -5.72 20.09 14.44
CA ALA A 477 -6.17 19.33 15.60
C ALA A 477 -5.19 18.19 15.93
N ARG A 478 -4.68 17.50 14.91
CA ARG A 478 -3.65 16.46 15.08
C ARG A 478 -2.34 17.04 15.63
N ALA A 479 -1.91 18.20 15.12
CA ALA A 479 -0.73 18.90 15.59
C ALA A 479 -0.84 19.33 17.07
N ALA A 480 -1.99 19.91 17.45
CA ALA A 480 -2.24 20.34 18.82
C ALA A 480 -2.13 19.19 19.82
N LEU A 481 -2.60 18.00 19.46
CA LEU A 481 -2.49 16.80 20.31
C LEU A 481 -1.04 16.35 20.50
N LEU A 482 -0.22 16.38 19.43
CA LEU A 482 1.20 16.05 19.53
C LEU A 482 1.97 17.05 20.41
N TRP A 483 1.67 18.35 20.28
CA TRP A 483 2.25 19.38 21.13
C TRP A 483 1.79 19.28 22.60
N ALA A 484 0.52 18.96 22.83
CA ALA A 484 -0.01 18.73 24.17
C ALA A 484 0.67 17.53 24.84
N LEU A 485 0.91 16.45 24.09
CA LEU A 485 1.67 15.30 24.57
C LEU A 485 3.11 15.70 24.91
N ALA A 486 3.79 16.48 24.05
CA ALA A 486 5.14 16.98 24.33
C ALA A 486 5.20 17.79 25.64
N ALA A 487 4.21 18.67 25.87
CA ALA A 487 4.11 19.45 27.11
C ALA A 487 3.79 18.59 28.34
N ALA A 488 3.11 17.46 28.17
CA ALA A 488 2.86 16.51 29.25
C ALA A 488 4.13 15.74 29.65
N LEU A 489 4.95 15.35 28.67
CA LEU A 489 6.27 14.74 28.91
C LEU A 489 7.21 15.73 29.61
N GLU A 490 7.20 17.01 29.21
CA GLU A 490 8.01 18.07 29.81
C GLU A 490 7.72 18.26 31.31
N ARG A 491 6.44 18.22 31.71
CA ARG A 491 6.06 18.29 33.13
C ARG A 491 6.57 17.11 33.96
N ARG A 492 6.92 15.99 33.33
CA ARG A 492 7.37 14.74 33.98
C ARG A 492 8.81 14.39 33.64
N GLU A 493 9.59 15.31 33.08
CA GLU A 493 10.96 15.06 32.59
C GLU A 493 11.85 14.42 33.66
N SER A 494 11.84 14.97 34.88
CA SER A 494 12.65 14.46 35.99
C SER A 494 12.25 13.03 36.41
N ALA A 495 10.95 12.72 36.38
CA ALA A 495 10.44 11.40 36.74
C ALA A 495 10.76 10.36 35.67
N LEU A 496 10.63 10.71 34.39
CA LEU A 496 10.97 9.84 33.25
C LEU A 496 12.48 9.55 33.21
N THR A 497 13.30 10.58 33.41
CA THR A 497 14.76 10.45 33.50
C THR A 497 15.15 9.49 34.63
N SER A 498 14.58 9.66 35.83
CA SER A 498 14.88 8.78 36.97
C SER A 498 14.46 7.32 36.74
N LYS A 499 13.36 7.08 36.00
CA LYS A 499 12.94 5.71 35.64
C LYS A 499 13.86 5.06 34.61
N LEU A 500 14.39 5.82 33.66
CA LEU A 500 15.43 5.37 32.72
C LEU A 500 16.73 5.02 33.45
N GLU A 501 17.13 5.81 34.45
CA GLU A 501 18.30 5.50 35.27
C GLU A 501 18.17 4.17 36.02
N ARG A 502 16.99 3.91 36.58
CA ARG A 502 16.69 2.61 37.20
C ARG A 502 16.78 1.45 36.21
N HIS A 503 16.58 1.70 34.92
CA HIS A 503 16.77 0.68 33.88
C HIS A 503 18.24 0.49 33.49
N GLY A 504 19.17 1.26 34.07
CA GLY A 504 20.61 1.15 33.83
C GLY A 504 21.15 2.13 32.80
N VAL A 505 20.35 3.12 32.37
CA VAL A 505 20.80 4.19 31.47
C VAL A 505 21.51 5.29 32.27
N GLU A 506 22.66 5.77 31.80
CA GLU A 506 23.36 6.89 32.46
C GLU A 506 22.46 8.14 32.48
N PHE A 507 22.43 8.89 33.60
CA PHE A 507 21.61 10.12 33.76
C PHE A 507 21.64 11.06 32.55
N LYS A 508 22.84 11.33 32.01
CA LYS A 508 23.01 12.22 30.85
C LYS A 508 22.31 11.66 29.61
N ALA A 509 22.48 10.37 29.34
CA ALA A 509 21.84 9.70 28.21
C ALA A 509 20.32 9.60 28.41
N ALA A 510 19.86 9.30 29.62
CA ALA A 510 18.45 9.26 29.98
C ALA A 510 17.77 10.62 29.77
N LYS A 511 18.42 11.71 30.20
CA LYS A 511 17.93 13.06 29.96
C LYS A 511 17.84 13.40 28.47
N VAL A 512 18.87 13.04 27.70
CA VAL A 512 18.89 13.21 26.23
C VAL A 512 17.75 12.43 25.57
N GLU A 513 17.46 11.20 26.00
CA GLU A 513 16.35 10.39 25.49
C GLU A 513 14.99 11.09 25.66
N VAL A 514 14.73 11.63 26.85
CA VAL A 514 13.49 12.36 27.16
C VAL A 514 13.40 13.65 26.35
N GLU A 515 14.48 14.44 26.29
CA GLU A 515 14.55 15.68 25.50
C GLU A 515 14.30 15.44 24.00
N LEU A 516 14.94 14.41 23.43
CA LEU A 516 14.73 14.02 22.04
C LEU A 516 13.27 13.59 21.82
N SER A 517 12.68 12.81 22.71
CA SER A 517 11.27 12.38 22.62
C SER A 517 10.32 13.57 22.53
N MET A 518 10.52 14.60 23.39
CA MET A 518 9.75 15.84 23.33
C MET A 518 9.96 16.58 22.01
N ARG A 519 11.21 16.64 21.52
CA ARG A 519 11.55 17.26 20.23
C ARG A 519 10.86 16.56 19.06
N ARG A 520 10.80 15.21 19.06
CA ARG A 520 10.12 14.40 18.03
C ARG A 520 8.63 14.72 17.97
N LEU A 521 7.95 14.79 19.11
CA LEU A 521 6.53 15.15 19.16
C LEU A 521 6.29 16.58 18.62
N ARG A 522 7.13 17.53 19.00
CA ARG A 522 7.04 18.92 18.50
C ARG A 522 7.26 18.99 16.99
N ALA A 523 8.29 18.32 16.49
CA ALA A 523 8.61 18.29 15.06
C ALA A 523 7.49 17.65 14.23
N TRP A 524 6.97 16.49 14.65
CA TRP A 524 5.85 15.85 13.97
C TRP A 524 4.54 16.63 14.10
N GLY A 525 4.32 17.36 15.19
CA GLY A 525 3.23 18.32 15.31
C GLY A 525 3.33 19.44 14.26
N SER A 526 4.51 20.01 14.07
CA SER A 526 4.75 21.01 13.03
C SER A 526 4.57 20.44 11.62
N ARG A 527 5.05 19.22 11.35
CA ARG A 527 4.83 18.54 10.08
C ARG A 527 3.34 18.28 9.84
N ALA A 528 2.61 17.80 10.85
CA ALA A 528 1.16 17.61 10.78
C ALA A 528 0.43 18.90 10.45
N GLN A 529 0.77 20.02 11.10
CA GLN A 529 0.20 21.33 10.83
C GLN A 529 0.43 21.80 9.38
N ALA A 530 1.58 21.45 8.80
CA ALA A 530 1.96 21.82 7.44
C ALA A 530 1.41 20.87 6.36
N GLN A 531 0.74 19.76 6.73
CA GLN A 531 0.16 18.83 5.77
C GLN A 531 -0.98 19.48 4.97
N GLY A 532 -1.02 19.19 3.68
CA GLY A 532 -2.12 19.57 2.80
C GLY A 532 -2.07 18.84 1.46
N PRO A 533 -3.16 18.86 0.67
CA PRO A 533 -3.15 18.40 -0.71
C PRO A 533 -2.07 19.13 -1.51
N CYS A 534 -1.22 18.39 -2.21
CA CYS A 534 -0.24 18.98 -3.12
C CYS A 534 -0.81 18.99 -4.54
N PRO A 535 -1.10 20.16 -5.13
CA PRO A 535 -1.56 20.23 -6.51
C PRO A 535 -0.41 19.87 -7.45
N GLN A 536 -0.71 19.03 -8.43
CA GLN A 536 0.18 18.69 -9.53
C GLN A 536 -0.43 19.21 -10.82
N ALA A 537 0.40 19.90 -11.61
CA ALA A 537 0.04 20.19 -12.98
C ALA A 537 0.10 18.88 -13.77
N ALA A 538 -1.03 18.48 -14.33
CA ALA A 538 -1.09 17.45 -15.35
C ALA A 538 -1.42 18.12 -16.69
N GLU A 539 -0.89 17.60 -17.78
CA GLU A 539 -1.17 18.14 -19.12
C GLU A 539 -2.63 17.89 -19.56
N LEU A 540 -3.34 16.98 -18.88
CA LEU A 540 -4.65 16.48 -19.27
C LEU A 540 -5.76 16.84 -18.27
N ARG A 541 -6.80 17.53 -18.77
CA ARG A 541 -8.15 17.69 -18.15
C ARG A 541 -8.22 18.26 -16.73
N GLY A 542 -7.18 18.95 -16.25
CA GLY A 542 -7.21 19.69 -14.99
C GLY A 542 -6.10 19.30 -14.00
N PRO A 543 -6.10 19.89 -12.79
CA PRO A 543 -5.09 19.61 -11.79
C PRO A 543 -5.35 18.25 -11.13
N VAL A 544 -4.27 17.64 -10.65
CA VAL A 544 -4.34 16.46 -9.80
C VAL A 544 -3.99 16.84 -8.38
N LEU A 545 -4.83 16.45 -7.42
CA LEU A 545 -4.50 16.57 -6.01
C LEU A 545 -3.80 15.31 -5.55
N ARG A 546 -2.53 15.45 -5.18
CA ARG A 546 -1.78 14.41 -4.46
C ARG A 546 -2.11 14.51 -2.98
N LEU A 547 -2.88 13.54 -2.50
CA LEU A 547 -3.30 13.41 -1.11
C LEU A 547 -2.41 12.41 -0.37
N ARG A 548 -2.17 12.65 0.92
CA ARG A 548 -1.53 11.71 1.83
C ARG A 548 -2.58 11.17 2.80
N GLU A 549 -2.95 9.91 2.62
CA GLU A 549 -3.99 9.26 3.40
C GLU A 549 -3.41 8.34 4.46
N PRO A 550 -4.08 8.21 5.62
CA PRO A 550 -3.71 7.20 6.60
C PRO A 550 -3.84 5.79 6.02
N LEU A 551 -3.01 4.89 6.52
CA LEU A 551 -3.08 3.46 6.24
C LEU A 551 -4.31 2.82 6.89
N GLY A 552 -4.72 3.32 8.07
CA GLY A 552 -5.84 2.83 8.87
C GLY A 552 -5.39 2.43 10.27
N VAL A 553 -5.63 1.17 10.65
CA VAL A 553 -5.07 0.57 11.88
C VAL A 553 -3.63 0.14 11.61
N LEU A 554 -2.69 0.88 12.21
CA LEU A 554 -1.27 0.59 12.16
C LEU A 554 -0.85 -0.14 13.44
N ALA A 555 -0.30 -1.34 13.27
CA ALA A 555 0.31 -2.06 14.37
C ALA A 555 1.81 -1.73 14.44
N ILE A 556 2.34 -1.54 15.64
CA ILE A 556 3.76 -1.21 15.85
C ILE A 556 4.31 -2.09 16.97
N VAL A 557 5.41 -2.79 16.71
CA VAL A 557 6.19 -3.49 17.72
C VAL A 557 7.50 -2.74 17.91
N CYS A 558 7.67 -2.15 19.09
CA CYS A 558 8.80 -1.33 19.43
C CYS A 558 10.05 -2.17 19.77
N PRO A 559 11.25 -1.62 19.54
CA PRO A 559 12.48 -2.26 19.95
C PRO A 559 12.69 -2.20 21.48
N ASP A 560 13.69 -2.92 21.96
CA ASP A 560 14.09 -2.85 23.38
C ASP A 560 15.03 -1.67 23.65
N GLU A 561 15.77 -1.21 22.64
CA GLU A 561 16.65 -0.04 22.72
C GLU A 561 15.85 1.27 22.71
N TRP A 562 16.35 2.29 23.41
CA TRP A 562 15.72 3.62 23.50
C TRP A 562 14.21 3.54 23.79
N PRO A 563 13.81 2.90 24.90
CA PRO A 563 12.43 2.45 25.12
C PRO A 563 11.39 3.58 25.07
N LEU A 564 11.74 4.80 25.48
CA LEU A 564 10.87 5.96 25.37
C LEU A 564 10.97 6.61 23.99
N LEU A 565 12.20 6.85 23.50
CA LEU A 565 12.41 7.58 22.25
C LEU A 565 11.94 6.79 21.03
N ALA A 566 12.18 5.48 20.95
CA ALA A 566 11.68 4.65 19.86
C ALA A 566 10.15 4.56 19.87
N PHE A 567 9.54 4.41 21.05
CA PHE A 567 8.09 4.43 21.21
C PHE A 567 7.48 5.73 20.67
N VAL A 568 8.03 6.88 21.07
CA VAL A 568 7.55 8.20 20.63
C VAL A 568 7.84 8.44 19.14
N SER A 569 9.02 8.05 18.65
CA SER A 569 9.45 8.27 17.26
C SER A 569 8.60 7.49 16.25
N LEU A 570 8.01 6.36 16.67
CA LEU A 570 7.09 5.57 15.86
C LEU A 570 5.63 6.02 16.03
N LEU A 571 5.24 6.40 17.24
CA LEU A 571 3.89 6.86 17.52
C LEU A 571 3.57 8.21 16.84
N ALA A 572 4.49 9.17 16.94
CA ALA A 572 4.27 10.54 16.47
C ALA A 572 3.92 10.65 14.98
N PRO A 573 4.67 10.03 14.03
CA PRO A 573 4.30 10.04 12.62
C PRO A 573 2.99 9.32 12.35
N ALA A 574 2.73 8.20 13.03
CA ALA A 574 1.48 7.45 12.87
C ALA A 574 0.26 8.34 13.17
N LEU A 575 0.30 9.07 14.30
CA LEU A 575 -0.76 10.00 14.68
C LEU A 575 -0.83 11.23 13.76
N ALA A 576 0.33 11.79 13.36
CA ALA A 576 0.41 12.95 12.49
C ALA A 576 -0.36 12.75 11.16
N TYR A 577 -0.29 11.56 10.57
CA TYR A 577 -0.99 11.21 9.32
C TYR A 577 -2.39 10.61 9.52
N GLY A 578 -2.93 10.59 10.73
CA GLY A 578 -4.31 10.16 10.96
C GLY A 578 -4.50 8.65 11.14
N ASN A 579 -3.44 7.90 11.46
CA ASN A 579 -3.58 6.47 11.77
C ASN A 579 -4.04 6.27 13.21
N THR A 580 -4.80 5.21 13.44
CA THR A 580 -5.05 4.64 14.78
C THR A 580 -4.05 3.53 15.04
N VAL A 581 -3.54 3.42 16.26
CA VAL A 581 -2.35 2.62 16.53
C VAL A 581 -2.58 1.55 17.59
N VAL A 582 -2.06 0.35 17.34
CA VAL A 582 -1.91 -0.72 18.34
C VAL A 582 -0.42 -0.98 18.53
N LEU A 583 0.13 -0.63 19.69
CA LEU A 583 1.55 -0.75 20.00
C LEU A 583 1.84 -1.89 20.97
N VAL A 584 2.94 -2.59 20.72
CA VAL A 584 3.64 -3.43 21.69
C VAL A 584 4.91 -2.69 22.07
N PRO A 585 5.05 -2.21 23.32
CA PRO A 585 6.21 -1.43 23.74
C PRO A 585 7.42 -2.34 24.00
N SER A 586 8.55 -1.73 24.38
CA SER A 586 9.77 -2.45 24.81
C SER A 586 9.43 -3.54 25.84
N GLY A 587 9.93 -4.76 25.60
CA GLY A 587 9.78 -5.86 26.53
C GLY A 587 10.61 -5.63 27.79
N ALA A 588 11.78 -5.00 27.64
CA ALA A 588 12.71 -4.71 28.72
C ALA A 588 12.23 -3.56 29.64
N CYS A 589 11.69 -2.47 29.08
CA CYS A 589 11.24 -1.30 29.85
C CYS A 589 9.86 -0.77 29.41
N PRO A 590 8.78 -1.55 29.64
CA PRO A 590 7.43 -1.15 29.22
C PRO A 590 6.83 0.00 30.05
N ILE A 591 7.34 0.23 31.28
CA ILE A 591 6.76 1.19 32.24
C ILE A 591 6.74 2.62 31.68
N LEU A 592 7.78 3.04 30.94
CA LEU A 592 7.85 4.37 30.35
C LEU A 592 6.74 4.62 29.33
N ALA A 593 6.45 3.62 28.49
CA ALA A 593 5.35 3.71 27.54
C ALA A 593 3.99 3.80 28.25
N LEU A 594 3.81 3.05 29.34
CA LEU A 594 2.59 3.07 30.16
C LEU A 594 2.42 4.41 30.89
N ASP A 595 3.50 5.02 31.38
CA ASP A 595 3.46 6.37 31.93
C ASP A 595 2.99 7.38 30.89
N VAL A 596 3.50 7.31 29.66
CA VAL A 596 3.04 8.16 28.55
C VAL A 596 1.56 7.93 28.27
N CYS A 597 1.07 6.69 28.36
CA CYS A 597 -0.35 6.38 28.21
C CYS A 597 -1.23 7.02 29.31
N GLN A 598 -0.72 7.23 30.53
CA GLN A 598 -1.46 7.95 31.57
C GLN A 598 -1.79 9.39 31.16
N ASP A 599 -0.84 10.08 30.51
CA ASP A 599 -1.09 11.43 29.98
C ASP A 599 -2.15 11.39 28.86
N MET A 600 -2.08 10.35 28.01
CA MET A 600 -2.97 10.17 26.87
C MET A 600 -4.44 10.01 27.24
N ILE A 601 -4.77 9.50 28.43
CA ILE A 601 -6.17 9.35 28.90
C ILE A 601 -6.94 10.67 28.78
N THR A 602 -6.29 11.78 29.11
CA THR A 602 -6.91 13.11 29.13
C THR A 602 -6.80 13.84 27.80
N LEU A 603 -5.86 13.43 26.95
CA LEU A 603 -5.51 14.14 25.72
C LEU A 603 -6.14 13.50 24.47
N LEU A 604 -6.13 12.18 24.38
CA LEU A 604 -6.46 11.46 23.15
C LEU A 604 -7.88 10.88 23.19
N PRO A 605 -8.58 10.84 22.04
CA PRO A 605 -9.81 10.06 21.91
C PRO A 605 -9.61 8.58 22.26
N ALA A 606 -10.61 7.97 22.89
CA ALA A 606 -10.60 6.56 23.23
C ALA A 606 -10.36 5.69 21.99
N GLY A 607 -9.41 4.75 22.10
CA GLY A 607 -9.07 3.81 21.02
C GLY A 607 -8.08 4.34 19.98
N LEU A 608 -7.70 5.62 20.02
CA LEU A 608 -6.72 6.18 19.07
C LEU A 608 -5.34 5.52 19.23
N VAL A 609 -4.90 5.36 20.48
CA VAL A 609 -3.67 4.65 20.86
C VAL A 609 -4.06 3.52 21.80
N ASN A 610 -3.60 2.32 21.49
CA ASN A 610 -3.79 1.14 22.31
C ASN A 610 -2.42 0.50 22.54
N VAL A 611 -2.04 0.26 23.79
CA VAL A 611 -0.75 -0.34 24.16
C VAL A 611 -1.01 -1.66 24.87
N VAL A 612 -0.50 -2.74 24.28
CA VAL A 612 -0.59 -4.10 24.81
C VAL A 612 0.81 -4.57 25.15
N THR A 613 1.07 -4.74 26.45
CA THR A 613 2.31 -5.31 26.96
C THR A 613 2.21 -6.83 27.03
N GLY A 614 3.32 -7.52 26.81
CA GLY A 614 3.39 -8.97 26.92
C GLY A 614 4.63 -9.54 26.24
N ASP A 615 4.67 -10.87 26.08
CA ASP A 615 5.66 -11.52 25.23
C ASP A 615 5.63 -10.98 23.78
N ARG A 616 6.77 -10.46 23.33
CA ARG A 616 6.90 -9.79 22.03
C ARG A 616 6.52 -10.71 20.87
N ASP A 617 7.00 -11.94 20.86
CA ASP A 617 6.83 -12.86 19.74
C ASP A 617 5.37 -13.33 19.66
N HIS A 618 4.73 -13.58 20.80
CA HIS A 618 3.31 -13.91 20.89
C HIS A 618 2.41 -12.77 20.38
N LEU A 619 2.65 -11.55 20.85
CA LEU A 619 1.85 -10.39 20.40
C LEU A 619 2.12 -10.06 18.94
N THR A 620 3.37 -10.20 18.47
CA THR A 620 3.74 -10.05 17.05
C THR A 620 2.99 -11.07 16.19
N ARG A 621 2.91 -12.34 16.62
CA ARG A 621 2.11 -13.37 15.93
C ARG A 621 0.65 -12.92 15.77
N CYS A 622 0.06 -12.46 16.87
CA CYS A 622 -1.34 -12.03 16.89
C CYS A 622 -1.60 -10.85 15.95
N LEU A 623 -0.72 -9.85 15.94
CA LEU A 623 -0.83 -8.66 15.09
C LEU A 623 -0.58 -8.98 13.61
N ALA A 624 0.45 -9.76 13.29
CA ALA A 624 0.82 -10.04 11.91
C ALA A 624 -0.24 -10.88 11.19
N LEU A 625 -0.87 -11.84 11.88
CA LEU A 625 -1.94 -12.69 11.33
C LEU A 625 -3.32 -12.00 11.31
N HIS A 626 -3.49 -10.90 12.03
CA HIS A 626 -4.77 -10.18 12.09
C HIS A 626 -5.17 -9.62 10.72
N GLN A 627 -6.38 -9.91 10.26
CA GLN A 627 -6.87 -9.47 8.94
C GLN A 627 -7.28 -7.99 8.94
N ASP A 628 -7.77 -7.50 10.07
CA ASP A 628 -8.17 -6.09 10.22
C ASP A 628 -7.04 -5.14 10.59
N VAL A 629 -5.77 -5.59 10.62
CA VAL A 629 -4.61 -4.68 10.71
C VAL A 629 -4.20 -4.28 9.30
N GLN A 630 -4.14 -2.99 9.00
CA GLN A 630 -3.86 -2.49 7.66
C GLN A 630 -2.36 -2.37 7.36
N ALA A 631 -1.52 -2.19 8.38
CA ALA A 631 -0.07 -2.13 8.23
C ALA A 631 0.62 -2.55 9.53
N LEU A 632 1.86 -3.05 9.43
CA LEU A 632 2.63 -3.48 10.60
C LEU A 632 4.07 -2.99 10.53
N TRP A 633 4.51 -2.26 11.55
CA TRP A 633 5.92 -1.94 11.77
C TRP A 633 6.48 -2.83 12.86
N TYR A 634 7.62 -3.47 12.62
CA TYR A 634 8.24 -4.39 13.55
C TYR A 634 9.72 -4.09 13.72
N PHE A 635 10.08 -3.68 14.92
CA PHE A 635 11.46 -3.42 15.32
C PHE A 635 11.83 -4.42 16.39
N GLY A 636 12.55 -5.47 16.00
CA GLY A 636 12.91 -6.55 16.90
C GLY A 636 13.83 -7.56 16.22
N SER A 637 13.72 -8.83 16.60
CA SER A 637 14.60 -9.90 16.12
C SER A 637 14.50 -10.17 14.61
N ALA A 638 15.56 -10.75 14.04
CA ALA A 638 15.56 -11.25 12.65
C ALA A 638 14.47 -12.31 12.42
N GLN A 639 14.27 -13.23 13.37
CA GLN A 639 13.24 -14.27 13.31
C GLN A 639 11.83 -13.68 13.27
N GLY A 640 11.54 -12.69 14.14
CA GLY A 640 10.25 -12.01 14.11
C GLY A 640 10.04 -11.20 12.84
N SER A 641 11.10 -10.59 12.29
CA SER A 641 11.03 -9.88 11.00
C SER A 641 10.63 -10.83 9.86
N GLN A 642 11.25 -12.01 9.79
CA GLN A 642 10.94 -13.05 8.82
C GLN A 642 9.50 -13.57 9.01
N PHE A 643 9.07 -13.78 10.26
CA PHE A 643 7.70 -14.18 10.56
C PHE A 643 6.67 -13.13 10.09
N VAL A 644 6.90 -11.85 10.40
CA VAL A 644 6.03 -10.73 10.01
C VAL A 644 5.88 -10.64 8.50
N GLU A 645 7.00 -10.72 7.76
CA GLU A 645 6.98 -10.72 6.31
C GLU A 645 6.15 -11.87 5.75
N ARG A 646 6.33 -13.09 6.27
CA ARG A 646 5.57 -14.26 5.81
C ARG A 646 4.09 -14.20 6.20
N ALA A 647 3.77 -13.81 7.43
CA ALA A 647 2.40 -13.70 7.92
C ALA A 647 1.58 -12.63 7.18
N SER A 648 2.24 -11.60 6.64
CA SER A 648 1.58 -10.57 5.83
C SER A 648 0.99 -11.08 4.52
N THR A 649 1.32 -12.30 4.08
CA THR A 649 0.72 -12.95 2.89
C THR A 649 -0.80 -13.05 2.95
N GLY A 650 -1.39 -13.13 4.15
CA GLY A 650 -2.84 -13.31 4.32
C GLY A 650 -3.67 -12.16 3.71
N ASN A 651 -3.37 -10.91 4.09
CA ASN A 651 -4.09 -9.73 3.58
C ASN A 651 -3.20 -8.75 2.78
N LEU A 652 -1.96 -9.15 2.50
CA LEU A 652 -0.95 -8.33 1.80
C LEU A 652 -0.72 -6.96 2.44
N LYS A 653 -0.91 -6.86 3.77
CA LYS A 653 -0.62 -5.62 4.50
C LYS A 653 0.83 -5.19 4.27
N PRO A 654 1.11 -3.91 3.99
CA PRO A 654 2.46 -3.40 4.00
C PRO A 654 3.08 -3.63 5.38
N VAL A 655 4.31 -4.14 5.38
CA VAL A 655 5.09 -4.26 6.61
C VAL A 655 6.41 -3.53 6.47
N TRP A 656 6.94 -3.08 7.59
CA TRP A 656 8.26 -2.51 7.68
C TRP A 656 9.00 -3.14 8.85
N VAL A 657 10.12 -3.78 8.57
CA VAL A 657 10.86 -4.59 9.56
C VAL A 657 12.30 -4.11 9.73
N SER A 658 12.80 -4.16 10.96
CA SER A 658 14.20 -3.82 11.28
C SER A 658 15.21 -4.89 10.90
N ARG A 659 14.76 -6.11 10.60
CA ARG A 659 15.61 -7.24 10.17
C ARG A 659 16.59 -7.71 11.24
N GLY A 660 16.35 -7.37 12.51
CA GLY A 660 17.31 -7.61 13.59
C GLY A 660 18.45 -6.58 13.68
N CYS A 661 18.45 -5.55 12.82
CA CYS A 661 19.43 -4.48 12.90
C CYS A 661 18.93 -3.37 13.83
N PRO A 662 19.79 -2.84 14.72
CA PRO A 662 19.45 -1.66 15.52
C PRO A 662 19.31 -0.44 14.60
N ARG A 663 18.48 0.51 15.02
CA ARG A 663 18.26 1.79 14.34
C ARG A 663 18.76 2.92 15.23
N ALA A 664 19.42 3.91 14.65
CA ALA A 664 19.97 5.06 15.37
C ALA A 664 18.86 6.09 15.69
N TRP A 665 18.04 5.80 16.71
CA TRP A 665 16.87 6.62 17.08
C TRP A 665 17.23 8.05 17.51
N ASP A 666 18.44 8.24 18.03
CA ASP A 666 19.00 9.52 18.43
C ASP A 666 19.31 10.42 17.22
N GLN A 667 19.71 9.81 16.09
CA GLN A 667 19.98 10.52 14.84
C GLN A 667 18.68 10.98 14.18
N GLU A 668 18.65 12.21 13.67
CA GLU A 668 17.44 12.76 13.05
C GLU A 668 17.07 12.05 11.74
N ALA A 669 18.07 11.65 10.94
CA ALA A 669 17.87 10.96 9.68
C ALA A 669 17.13 9.61 9.85
N GLU A 670 17.36 8.90 10.95
CA GLU A 670 16.72 7.60 11.22
C GLU A 670 15.55 7.73 12.22
N GLY A 671 15.66 8.55 13.27
CA GLY A 671 14.63 8.70 14.29
C GLY A 671 13.50 9.68 13.94
N ALA A 672 13.69 10.56 12.96
CA ALA A 672 12.66 11.49 12.46
C ALA A 672 12.75 11.68 10.94
N GLY A 673 13.32 10.70 10.24
CA GLY A 673 13.57 10.75 8.81
C GLY A 673 12.30 10.92 7.98
N PRO A 674 12.45 11.32 6.71
CA PRO A 674 11.35 11.38 5.76
C PRO A 674 10.79 9.98 5.40
N ASP A 675 11.54 8.91 5.64
CA ASP A 675 11.05 7.53 5.45
C ASP A 675 9.87 7.21 6.39
N LEU A 676 9.88 7.71 7.64
CA LEU A 676 8.76 7.57 8.56
C LEU A 676 7.47 8.22 8.01
N GLU A 677 7.59 9.37 7.34
CA GLU A 677 6.46 10.03 6.67
C GLU A 677 5.95 9.20 5.48
N LEU A 678 6.86 8.68 4.65
CA LEU A 678 6.50 7.85 3.52
C LEU A 678 5.79 6.56 3.96
N ARG A 679 6.23 5.97 5.07
CA ARG A 679 5.66 4.73 5.63
C ARG A 679 4.40 4.94 6.45
N ALA A 680 4.14 6.15 6.97
CA ALA A 680 2.96 6.44 7.81
C ALA A 680 1.69 6.75 7.01
N ALA A 681 1.83 7.07 5.72
CA ALA A 681 0.70 7.38 4.86
C ALA A 681 0.89 6.76 3.48
N ARG A 682 -0.21 6.54 2.78
CA ARG A 682 -0.19 6.21 1.35
C ARG A 682 -0.51 7.46 0.54
N THR A 683 -0.05 7.47 -0.70
CA THR A 683 -0.45 8.50 -1.65
C THR A 683 -1.83 8.17 -2.20
N LYS A 684 -2.58 9.19 -2.62
CA LYS A 684 -3.73 9.06 -3.49
C LYS A 684 -3.67 10.17 -4.53
N ALA A 685 -3.84 9.82 -5.79
CA ALA A 685 -4.01 10.79 -6.87
C ALA A 685 -5.50 11.01 -7.15
N LEU A 686 -6.01 12.21 -6.86
CA LEU A 686 -7.38 12.62 -7.16
C LEU A 686 -7.38 13.57 -8.36
N TRP A 687 -7.85 13.10 -9.50
CA TRP A 687 -7.93 13.88 -10.72
C TRP A 687 -9.21 14.69 -10.75
N LEU A 688 -9.07 15.99 -10.88
CA LEU A 688 -10.20 16.92 -10.92
C LEU A 688 -10.51 17.32 -12.36
N PRO A 689 -11.79 17.45 -12.73
CA PRO A 689 -12.14 18.10 -13.97
C PRO A 689 -11.77 19.58 -13.85
N MET A 690 -11.12 20.12 -14.86
CA MET A 690 -11.30 21.52 -15.22
C MET A 690 -11.92 21.61 -16.60
N GLY A 691 -12.82 22.58 -16.76
CA GLY A 691 -13.33 22.93 -18.07
C GLY A 691 -12.18 23.33 -19.00
N ASP A 692 -12.40 23.11 -20.30
CA ASP A 692 -11.54 23.64 -21.34
C ASP A 692 -11.59 25.18 -21.39
#